data_AF-A0A428J9P9-F1
#
_entry.id   AF-A0A428J9P9-F1
#
_cell.length_a   1.000
_cell.length_b   1.000
_cell.length_c   1.000
_cell.angle_alpha   90.00
_cell.angle_beta   90.00
_cell.angle_gamma   90.00
#
_symmetry.space_group_name_H-M   'P 1'
#
loop_
_entity.id
_entity.type
_entity.pdbx_description
1 polymer ?
#
loop_
_entity_poly.entity_id
_entity_poly.type
_entity_poly.pdbx_seq_one_letter_code
_entity_poly.pdbx_strand_id
1 'polypeptide(L)'
;MNFKKLIPLTTLAAAAWLGITATQADAHFIDETAIKAKTETQASYHYERPRLLEEDGFTYEDYYPIVAQYQGKVLIESRSTKWDTQDKLKALETELLKNKHGEELKLLGKITIYPDYPEGDGTLGQYFAEYQITNGTEYDLLPNRRIELYGGDDFTTPEEFATTLAHEYGHHFTFYHLLEGESKTPQDWLDSTYAKQRDLDERAHSDGSGDYEWMVQEVFAEDYVQLFGSETALENHVQMNPHIDTPFDDLDIQDYWVERLPNYETKQPIPFYISSYEKSKQDPAYFNLEFYLSELEENTTTYIRGRDGKGVYMPVLLDAITQQQTYQKWFRHSIDNYLYSWLLDSYENPTTHFQAIQPATTGFNRGSQTIKITYASIQDSVTTEQQLNLLNQPTMKETKELLHAAALKYNIPPEIIKALAYVETGMKHFNEQGELIVSEDGRIGMMQVPASTLTEAESRAISIDSQMLATDINYNIDIAAKLLNLKWESGTLPTIANQNKNTIEHWYFVLMSYNGLSNEIFKTIETQNLIELSDIPEETLIYDENNNLVKKQYDWSITGTQSSQTLQRGDMIYTGANAKLRSNPEGTQLTTLQAYTPFKILAGPFEKISKHYVMYKVQGNGLEGYIASPNVTKANVYFFPDIKSNELAAAVNYLAMNKLVTGYDDGTFKPYDRLLRRHAAKLLVNELGLSLPAGYKPKATDIKPGELNYNEMIIAEAHGLMGQGSGLRPNEHLTRAQMAAILVRAYNEHYFAPTTNKKFTDQHQFWNYKDINTLAYNNITVVNEFKPNDYVTRGQFALFLTRSLLLRDMLQ
;
A
#
# COMPACT_ATOMS: atom_id res chain seq x y z
N MET A 1 -14.66 50.48 41.96
CA MET A 1 -13.64 51.48 41.59
C MET A 1 -13.18 51.12 40.18
N ASN A 2 -13.40 52.00 39.21
CA ASN A 2 -13.12 51.78 37.78
C ASN A 2 -11.64 51.48 37.53
N PHE A 3 -11.34 50.41 36.81
CA PHE A 3 -10.13 50.29 36.00
C PHE A 3 -10.48 49.72 34.62
N LYS A 4 -10.85 50.64 33.71
CA LYS A 4 -10.60 50.51 32.27
C LYS A 4 -9.14 50.94 32.01
N LYS A 5 -8.52 50.33 30.98
CA LYS A 5 -7.14 50.51 30.42
C LYS A 5 -6.16 49.45 30.93
N LEU A 6 -5.39 48.73 30.10
CA LEU A 6 -4.97 48.90 28.71
C LEU A 6 -5.06 47.56 27.96
N ILE A 7 -5.64 47.60 26.76
CA ILE A 7 -5.55 46.53 25.76
C ILE A 7 -4.38 46.92 24.84
N PRO A 8 -3.30 46.10 24.71
CA PRO A 8 -2.28 46.33 23.70
C PRO A 8 -2.79 45.93 22.31
N LEU A 9 -2.33 46.67 21.30
CA LEU A 9 -2.81 46.77 19.91
C LEU A 9 -2.76 45.50 19.04
N THR A 10 -2.69 44.29 19.61
CA THR A 10 -2.71 43.00 18.87
C THR A 10 -4.05 42.26 18.97
N THR A 11 -5.07 42.90 19.54
CA THR A 11 -6.37 42.28 19.89
C THR A 11 -7.56 42.93 19.19
N LEU A 12 -7.33 43.84 18.24
CA LEU A 12 -8.41 44.43 17.45
C LEU A 12 -8.99 43.49 16.38
N ALA A 13 -8.34 42.36 16.08
CA ALA A 13 -8.93 41.27 15.29
C ALA A 13 -9.90 40.38 16.10
N ALA A 14 -9.90 40.47 17.44
CA ALA A 14 -10.69 39.59 18.30
C ALA A 14 -12.12 40.10 18.59
N ALA A 15 -12.45 41.34 18.23
CA ALA A 15 -13.80 41.88 18.45
C ALA A 15 -14.81 41.48 17.35
N ALA A 16 -14.33 41.10 16.16
CA ALA A 16 -15.17 40.61 15.07
C ALA A 16 -15.61 39.14 15.28
N TRP A 17 -14.86 38.35 16.07
CA TRP A 17 -15.17 36.95 16.37
C TRP A 17 -16.18 36.74 17.51
N LEU A 18 -16.55 37.79 18.25
CA LEU A 18 -17.51 37.72 19.37
C LEU A 18 -18.98 37.78 18.92
N GLY A 19 -19.24 37.84 17.61
CA GLY A 19 -20.57 37.87 17.01
C GLY A 19 -21.13 36.53 16.56
N ILE A 20 -20.42 35.41 16.78
CA ILE A 20 -20.91 34.06 16.46
C ILE A 20 -21.94 33.63 17.52
N THR A 21 -23.11 34.24 17.47
CA THR A 21 -24.34 33.49 17.73
C THR A 21 -24.70 32.82 16.41
N ALA A 22 -24.86 31.50 16.41
CA ALA A 22 -25.55 30.78 15.34
C ALA A 22 -27.02 31.23 15.30
N THR A 23 -27.28 32.46 14.88
CA THR A 23 -28.64 32.97 14.70
C THR A 23 -29.09 32.64 13.29
N GLN A 24 -29.87 31.56 13.21
CA GLN A 24 -30.97 31.35 12.27
C GLN A 24 -30.76 31.90 10.86
N ALA A 25 -30.21 31.06 9.97
CA ALA A 25 -30.75 30.98 8.63
C ALA A 25 -31.96 30.02 8.70
N ASP A 26 -33.16 30.58 8.89
CA ASP A 26 -34.40 29.83 8.73
C ASP A 26 -34.38 29.13 7.36
N ALA A 27 -34.22 27.81 7.36
CA ALA A 27 -34.36 26.98 6.17
C ALA A 27 -35.82 26.99 5.73
N HIS A 28 -36.19 28.04 4.99
CA HIS A 28 -37.41 28.04 4.19
C HIS A 28 -37.25 26.97 3.11
N PHE A 29 -37.86 25.80 3.34
CA PHE A 29 -38.25 24.90 2.26
C PHE A 29 -39.13 25.68 1.28
N ILE A 30 -38.62 25.99 0.09
CA ILE A 30 -39.44 26.48 -1.02
C ILE A 30 -39.46 25.44 -2.15
N ASP A 31 -40.57 24.72 -2.10
CA ASP A 31 -41.50 24.34 -3.18
C ASP A 31 -41.01 23.46 -4.34
N GLU A 32 -41.43 22.20 -4.21
CA GLU A 32 -41.68 21.22 -5.26
C GLU A 32 -42.54 21.83 -6.39
N THR A 33 -41.96 22.03 -7.58
CA THR A 33 -42.58 21.67 -8.88
C THR A 33 -41.79 22.27 -10.06
N ALA A 34 -40.82 21.53 -10.61
CA ALA A 34 -40.54 21.57 -12.06
C ALA A 34 -39.44 20.59 -12.52
N ILE A 35 -39.53 19.26 -12.29
CA ILE A 35 -38.71 18.34 -13.10
C ILE A 35 -39.51 17.10 -13.51
N LYS A 36 -40.39 17.28 -14.49
CA LYS A 36 -40.84 16.21 -15.40
C LYS A 36 -40.85 16.75 -16.84
N ALA A 37 -39.65 16.88 -17.43
CA ALA A 37 -39.44 16.81 -18.87
C ALA A 37 -37.95 16.55 -19.16
N LYS A 38 -37.67 15.61 -20.07
CA LYS A 38 -36.32 15.26 -20.55
C LYS A 38 -35.65 16.44 -21.26
N THR A 39 -34.46 16.82 -20.79
CA THR A 39 -33.22 17.31 -21.45
C THR A 39 -32.48 18.18 -20.45
N GLU A 40 -31.16 17.99 -20.30
CA GLU A 40 -30.18 18.79 -19.52
C GLU A 40 -30.78 20.00 -18.77
N THR A 41 -30.96 19.87 -17.46
CA THR A 41 -31.38 20.97 -16.58
C THR A 41 -30.20 21.40 -15.71
N GLN A 42 -29.84 22.68 -15.78
CA GLN A 42 -28.87 23.33 -14.90
C GLN A 42 -29.54 23.69 -13.57
N ALA A 43 -28.89 23.38 -12.45
CA ALA A 43 -29.33 23.72 -11.10
C ALA A 43 -28.24 24.51 -10.37
N SER A 44 -28.66 25.50 -9.59
CA SER A 44 -27.75 26.35 -8.82
C SER A 44 -28.03 26.21 -7.33
N TYR A 45 -27.00 26.03 -6.51
CA TYR A 45 -27.11 25.96 -5.06
C TYR A 45 -26.39 27.17 -4.46
N HIS A 46 -27.16 28.06 -3.83
CA HIS A 46 -26.66 29.27 -3.19
C HIS A 46 -27.40 29.49 -1.87
N TYR A 47 -26.71 30.02 -0.87
CA TYR A 47 -27.37 30.65 0.27
C TYR A 47 -28.03 31.95 -0.22
N GLU A 48 -29.34 32.12 0.01
CA GLU A 48 -30.03 33.38 -0.29
C GLU A 48 -29.48 34.47 0.65
N ARG A 49 -28.88 35.53 0.08
CA ARG A 49 -28.42 36.69 0.86
C ARG A 49 -29.60 37.26 1.68
N PRO A 50 -29.47 37.55 2.99
CA PRO A 50 -30.44 38.34 3.71
C PRO A 50 -30.69 39.64 2.94
N ARG A 51 -31.96 39.87 2.64
CA ARG A 51 -32.48 40.88 1.71
C ARG A 51 -32.33 42.32 2.24
N LEU A 52 -31.12 42.76 2.59
CA LEU A 52 -30.87 44.07 3.18
C LEU A 52 -30.48 45.18 2.19
N LEU A 53 -30.26 44.89 0.90
CA LEU A 53 -29.89 45.92 -0.08
C LEU A 53 -30.54 45.81 -1.48
N GLU A 54 -31.52 44.92 -1.68
CA GLU A 54 -32.23 44.78 -2.97
C GLU A 54 -33.38 45.79 -3.20
N GLU A 55 -33.57 46.79 -2.32
CA GLU A 55 -34.68 47.74 -2.48
C GLU A 55 -34.53 48.67 -3.72
N ASP A 56 -33.32 48.80 -4.28
CA ASP A 56 -33.03 49.75 -5.38
C ASP A 56 -32.48 49.10 -6.67
N GLY A 57 -32.43 47.77 -6.77
CA GLY A 57 -31.95 47.07 -7.98
C GLY A 57 -30.42 47.12 -8.19
N PHE A 58 -29.65 47.42 -7.15
CA PHE A 58 -28.19 47.32 -7.11
C PHE A 58 -27.76 46.02 -6.41
N THR A 59 -26.73 45.37 -6.96
CA THR A 59 -26.04 44.24 -6.33
C THR A 59 -24.95 44.74 -5.38
N TYR A 60 -24.55 43.93 -4.40
CA TYR A 60 -23.48 44.28 -3.46
C TYR A 60 -22.14 44.59 -4.19
N GLU A 61 -21.92 43.90 -5.31
CA GLU A 61 -20.87 44.10 -6.29
C GLU A 61 -20.86 45.50 -6.93
N ASP A 62 -22.00 46.20 -6.94
CA ASP A 62 -22.12 47.56 -7.46
C ASP A 62 -21.66 48.62 -6.46
N TYR A 63 -21.65 48.30 -5.16
CA TYR A 63 -21.23 49.23 -4.10
C TYR A 63 -19.71 49.33 -3.96
N TYR A 64 -18.99 48.24 -4.21
CA TYR A 64 -17.53 48.19 -4.05
C TYR A 64 -16.83 47.91 -5.38
N PRO A 65 -16.26 48.90 -6.09
CA PRO A 65 -15.58 48.65 -7.36
C PRO A 65 -14.35 47.75 -7.18
N ILE A 66 -13.99 47.01 -8.23
CA ILE A 66 -12.75 46.22 -8.26
C ILE A 66 -11.56 47.16 -8.11
N VAL A 67 -10.74 46.95 -7.09
CA VAL A 67 -9.53 47.73 -6.82
C VAL A 67 -8.26 47.04 -7.31
N ALA A 68 -8.25 45.71 -7.37
CA ALA A 68 -7.17 44.93 -7.94
C ALA A 68 -7.68 43.61 -8.51
N GLN A 69 -6.96 43.08 -9.49
CA GLN A 69 -7.24 41.78 -10.10
C GLN A 69 -5.94 41.08 -10.49
N TYR A 70 -5.92 39.76 -10.36
CA TYR A 70 -4.82 38.90 -10.75
C TYR A 70 -5.36 37.61 -11.37
N GLN A 71 -4.91 37.29 -12.58
CA GLN A 71 -5.28 36.07 -13.28
C GLN A 71 -4.14 35.05 -13.14
N GLY A 72 -4.35 34.04 -12.30
CA GLY A 72 -3.51 32.87 -12.21
C GLY A 72 -4.21 31.63 -12.77
N LYS A 73 -4.10 30.52 -12.05
CA LYS A 73 -4.97 29.33 -12.24
C LYS A 73 -6.42 29.67 -11.95
N VAL A 74 -6.66 30.54 -10.96
CA VAL A 74 -7.97 31.08 -10.61
C VAL A 74 -7.92 32.60 -10.78
N LEU A 75 -9.02 33.22 -11.22
CA LEU A 75 -9.13 34.68 -11.22
C LEU A 75 -9.33 35.16 -9.77
N ILE A 76 -8.49 36.05 -9.29
CA ILE A 76 -8.68 36.69 -7.98
C ILE A 76 -8.98 38.17 -8.19
N GLU A 77 -10.14 38.60 -7.72
CA GLU A 77 -10.60 39.98 -7.71
C GLU A 77 -10.64 40.48 -6.27
N SER A 78 -10.19 41.72 -6.05
CA SER A 78 -10.33 42.39 -4.77
C SER A 78 -11.16 43.65 -4.92
N ARG A 79 -12.06 43.82 -3.97
CA ARG A 79 -12.85 45.03 -3.72
C ARG A 79 -12.44 45.71 -2.40
N SER A 80 -11.53 45.11 -1.63
CA SER A 80 -10.95 45.69 -0.42
C SER A 80 -9.71 46.52 -0.74
N THR A 81 -9.66 47.74 -0.20
CA THR A 81 -8.50 48.64 -0.35
C THR A 81 -7.24 48.13 0.34
N LYS A 82 -7.34 47.12 1.23
CA LYS A 82 -6.18 46.45 1.82
C LYS A 82 -5.58 45.39 0.91
N TRP A 83 -6.29 44.99 -0.13
CA TRP A 83 -5.92 43.98 -1.12
C TRP A 83 -5.80 44.61 -2.51
N ASP A 84 -5.00 45.66 -2.61
CA ASP A 84 -4.94 46.60 -3.74
C ASP A 84 -3.79 46.34 -4.74
N THR A 85 -3.05 45.24 -4.57
CA THR A 85 -1.88 44.91 -5.42
C THR A 85 -1.95 43.50 -5.97
N GLN A 86 -1.45 43.31 -7.19
CA GLN A 86 -1.34 41.97 -7.79
C GLN A 86 -0.47 41.02 -6.98
N ASP A 87 0.56 41.53 -6.30
CA ASP A 87 1.45 40.70 -5.46
C ASP A 87 0.70 40.09 -4.27
N LYS A 88 -0.19 40.85 -3.62
CA LYS A 88 -1.05 40.32 -2.54
C LYS A 88 -2.02 39.25 -3.05
N LEU A 89 -2.67 39.51 -4.19
CA LEU A 89 -3.60 38.53 -4.79
C LEU A 89 -2.87 37.26 -5.24
N LYS A 90 -1.69 37.40 -5.82
CA LYS A 90 -0.82 36.27 -6.16
C LYS A 90 -0.36 35.50 -4.92
N ALA A 91 -0.08 36.18 -3.82
CA ALA A 91 0.25 35.53 -2.56
C ALA A 91 -0.93 34.74 -1.99
N LEU A 92 -2.17 35.24 -2.13
CA LEU A 92 -3.38 34.49 -1.77
C LEU A 92 -3.58 33.25 -2.65
N GLU A 93 -3.37 33.35 -3.97
CA GLU A 93 -3.36 32.15 -4.83
C GLU A 93 -2.25 31.18 -4.41
N THR A 94 -1.08 31.69 -4.05
CA THR A 94 0.03 30.84 -3.58
C THR A 94 -0.37 30.09 -2.32
N GLU A 95 -1.11 30.73 -1.41
CA GLU A 95 -1.65 30.09 -0.22
C GLU A 95 -2.70 29.02 -0.55
N LEU A 96 -3.67 29.32 -1.43
CA LEU A 96 -4.64 28.34 -1.94
C LEU A 96 -3.94 27.09 -2.48
N LEU A 97 -2.87 27.27 -3.27
CA LEU A 97 -2.13 26.19 -3.91
C LEU A 97 -1.22 25.40 -2.96
N LYS A 98 -1.09 25.81 -1.69
CA LYS A 98 -0.50 24.97 -0.64
C LYS A 98 -1.51 23.97 -0.08
N ASN A 99 -2.81 24.22 -0.21
CA ASN A 99 -3.83 23.20 0.07
C ASN A 99 -3.70 22.06 -0.95
N LYS A 100 -4.10 20.86 -0.55
CA LYS A 100 -4.03 19.68 -1.41
C LYS A 100 -5.28 19.63 -2.29
N HIS A 101 -5.08 19.53 -3.59
CA HIS A 101 -6.12 19.65 -4.59
C HIS A 101 -5.93 18.62 -5.71
N GLY A 102 -6.99 18.28 -6.42
CA GLY A 102 -7.01 17.39 -7.57
C GLY A 102 -7.47 18.08 -8.85
N GLU A 103 -8.27 17.36 -9.63
CA GLU A 103 -8.82 17.84 -10.91
C GLU A 103 -9.89 18.92 -10.70
N GLU A 104 -10.54 18.93 -9.54
CA GLU A 104 -11.60 19.87 -9.18
C GLU A 104 -11.13 21.33 -9.22
N LEU A 105 -9.86 21.61 -8.91
CA LEU A 105 -9.29 22.96 -8.96
C LEU A 105 -9.52 23.66 -10.31
N LYS A 106 -9.61 22.90 -11.41
CA LYS A 106 -9.86 23.44 -12.76
C LYS A 106 -11.27 24.02 -12.93
N LEU A 107 -12.20 23.63 -12.05
CA LEU A 107 -13.59 24.09 -12.04
C LEU A 107 -13.78 25.35 -11.19
N LEU A 108 -12.83 25.67 -10.29
CA LEU A 108 -12.81 26.93 -9.55
C LEU A 108 -12.34 28.07 -10.46
N GLY A 109 -13.26 28.95 -10.85
CA GLY A 109 -12.97 30.05 -11.76
C GLY A 109 -12.57 31.35 -11.08
N LYS A 110 -13.14 31.64 -9.89
CA LYS A 110 -12.98 32.97 -9.28
C LYS A 110 -12.94 32.99 -7.75
N ILE A 111 -12.11 33.85 -7.19
CA ILE A 111 -12.13 34.27 -5.78
C ILE A 111 -12.34 35.78 -5.72
N THR A 112 -13.29 36.25 -4.91
CA THR A 112 -13.54 37.68 -4.71
C THR A 112 -13.35 38.06 -3.26
N ILE A 113 -12.55 39.08 -2.98
CA ILE A 113 -12.33 39.61 -1.62
C ILE A 113 -13.17 40.87 -1.42
N TYR A 114 -14.06 40.88 -0.44
CA TYR A 114 -14.84 42.05 -0.03
C TYR A 114 -14.27 42.71 1.22
N PRO A 115 -14.42 44.04 1.39
CA PRO A 115 -13.89 44.75 2.55
C PRO A 115 -14.61 44.39 3.86
N ASP A 116 -15.93 44.20 3.82
CA ASP A 116 -16.84 43.99 4.96
C ASP A 116 -17.58 42.63 4.86
N TYR A 117 -18.63 42.45 5.66
CA TYR A 117 -19.35 41.19 5.86
C TYR A 117 -20.81 41.31 5.37
N PRO A 118 -21.09 41.04 4.08
CA PRO A 118 -22.44 41.23 3.50
C PRO A 118 -23.50 40.34 4.15
N GLU A 119 -23.10 39.17 4.63
CA GLU A 119 -23.96 38.17 5.26
C GLU A 119 -24.00 38.31 6.80
N GLY A 120 -23.33 39.34 7.34
CA GLY A 120 -23.17 39.60 8.78
C GLY A 120 -21.82 39.14 9.34
N ASP A 121 -21.43 39.71 10.49
CA ASP A 121 -20.10 39.54 11.10
C ASP A 121 -19.74 38.08 11.48
N GLY A 122 -20.69 37.13 11.38
CA GLY A 122 -20.49 35.71 11.63
C GLY A 122 -20.08 34.87 10.40
N THR A 123 -20.10 35.44 9.19
CA THR A 123 -19.78 34.73 7.94
C THR A 123 -18.50 35.30 7.34
N LEU A 124 -17.43 34.51 7.31
CA LEU A 124 -16.11 34.95 6.85
C LEU A 124 -15.85 34.66 5.36
N GLY A 125 -16.64 33.76 4.77
CA GLY A 125 -16.53 33.38 3.38
C GLY A 125 -17.78 32.65 2.90
N GLN A 126 -17.84 32.44 1.59
CA GLN A 126 -18.92 31.69 0.97
C GLN A 126 -18.49 31.06 -0.37
N TYR A 127 -18.76 29.78 -0.51
CA TYR A 127 -18.64 29.05 -1.77
C TYR A 127 -19.96 28.99 -2.54
N PHE A 128 -19.90 29.16 -3.86
CA PHE A 128 -21.07 29.15 -4.74
C PHE A 128 -20.98 28.02 -5.78
N ALA A 129 -21.85 27.02 -5.61
CA ALA A 129 -21.93 25.85 -6.46
C ALA A 129 -23.00 26.00 -7.55
N GLU A 130 -22.68 25.56 -8.76
CA GLU A 130 -23.68 25.24 -9.77
C GLU A 130 -23.29 23.92 -10.41
N TYR A 131 -24.27 23.11 -10.70
CA TYR A 131 -24.10 21.79 -11.28
C TYR A 131 -25.18 21.54 -12.32
N GLN A 132 -24.94 20.56 -13.18
CA GLN A 132 -25.90 20.15 -14.20
C GLN A 132 -26.23 18.67 -14.06
N ILE A 133 -27.42 18.30 -14.54
CA ILE A 133 -27.87 16.92 -14.57
C ILE A 133 -27.74 16.39 -16.00
N THR A 134 -26.81 15.47 -16.20
CA THR A 134 -26.58 14.77 -17.47
C THR A 134 -27.37 13.46 -17.46
N ASN A 135 -28.09 13.16 -18.54
CA ASN A 135 -28.89 11.93 -18.71
C ASN A 135 -29.95 11.64 -17.63
N GLY A 136 -30.25 12.59 -16.73
CA GLY A 136 -31.22 12.44 -15.65
C GLY A 136 -30.73 11.67 -14.42
N THR A 137 -29.44 11.29 -14.37
CA THR A 137 -28.86 10.51 -13.26
C THR A 137 -27.41 10.84 -12.94
N GLU A 138 -26.70 11.56 -13.82
CA GLU A 138 -25.30 11.96 -13.62
C GLU A 138 -25.27 13.46 -13.26
N TYR A 139 -24.48 13.82 -12.25
CA TYR A 139 -24.40 15.20 -11.75
C TYR A 139 -22.97 15.71 -11.87
N ASP A 140 -22.78 16.79 -12.62
CA ASP A 140 -21.45 17.36 -12.88
C ASP A 140 -21.34 18.77 -12.31
N LEU A 141 -20.24 19.07 -11.61
CA LEU A 141 -19.97 20.41 -11.13
C LEU A 141 -19.60 21.31 -12.32
N LEU A 142 -20.28 22.44 -12.49
CA LEU A 142 -20.03 23.30 -13.64
C LEU A 142 -18.69 24.05 -13.50
N PRO A 143 -17.99 24.33 -14.61
CA PRO A 143 -16.85 25.24 -14.58
C PRO A 143 -17.22 26.63 -14.04
N ASN A 144 -16.20 27.40 -13.64
CA ASN A 144 -16.30 28.76 -13.12
C ASN A 144 -17.03 28.89 -11.78
N ARG A 145 -16.87 27.92 -10.88
CA ARG A 145 -17.29 28.06 -9.48
C ARG A 145 -16.56 29.22 -8.82
N ARG A 146 -17.16 29.80 -7.77
CA ARG A 146 -16.58 30.97 -7.10
C ARG A 146 -16.57 30.84 -5.59
N ILE A 147 -15.57 31.47 -4.99
CA ILE A 147 -15.47 31.72 -3.55
C ILE A 147 -15.53 33.24 -3.34
N GLU A 148 -16.24 33.68 -2.31
CA GLU A 148 -16.22 35.04 -1.81
C GLU A 148 -15.59 35.00 -0.41
N LEU A 149 -14.61 35.87 -0.16
CA LEU A 149 -13.98 36.07 1.15
C LEU A 149 -14.41 37.43 1.68
N TYR A 150 -14.83 37.47 2.93
CA TYR A 150 -15.39 38.65 3.59
C TYR A 150 -14.42 39.23 4.63
N GLY A 151 -14.60 40.49 5.01
CA GLY A 151 -13.75 41.14 6.01
C GLY A 151 -12.32 41.45 5.56
N GLY A 152 -12.07 41.64 4.26
CA GLY A 152 -10.74 41.93 3.72
C GLY A 152 -10.10 43.23 4.23
N ASP A 153 -10.86 44.12 4.86
CA ASP A 153 -10.29 45.28 5.56
C ASP A 153 -9.73 44.93 6.96
N ASP A 154 -10.20 43.82 7.55
CA ASP A 154 -9.76 43.27 8.83
C ASP A 154 -8.67 42.19 8.63
N PHE A 155 -8.88 41.26 7.69
CA PHE A 155 -7.94 40.21 7.30
C PHE A 155 -7.16 40.68 6.07
N THR A 156 -5.94 41.17 6.29
CA THR A 156 -5.16 41.93 5.31
C THR A 156 -3.98 41.16 4.73
N THR A 157 -3.74 39.93 5.19
CA THR A 157 -2.70 39.04 4.67
C THR A 157 -3.24 37.67 4.25
N PRO A 158 -2.53 36.93 3.36
CA PRO A 158 -2.92 35.57 2.98
C PRO A 158 -3.00 34.61 4.17
N GLU A 159 -2.10 34.77 5.14
CA GLU A 159 -2.04 33.93 6.34
C GLU A 159 -3.30 34.09 7.19
N GLU A 160 -3.80 35.33 7.30
CA GLU A 160 -5.05 35.65 8.02
C GLU A 160 -6.28 35.03 7.34
N PHE A 161 -6.27 34.85 6.02
CA PHE A 161 -7.33 34.17 5.27
C PHE A 161 -7.13 32.67 5.10
N ALA A 162 -5.97 32.10 5.46
CA ALA A 162 -5.60 30.75 5.05
C ALA A 162 -6.63 29.68 5.47
N THR A 163 -7.11 29.73 6.71
CA THR A 163 -8.12 28.79 7.24
C THR A 163 -9.47 28.97 6.53
N THR A 164 -9.98 30.19 6.42
CA THR A 164 -11.26 30.47 5.72
C THR A 164 -11.18 30.06 4.25
N LEU A 165 -10.08 30.39 3.57
CA LEU A 165 -9.87 30.00 2.19
C LEU A 165 -9.83 28.48 2.01
N ALA A 166 -9.17 27.75 2.93
CA ALA A 166 -9.15 26.30 2.93
C ALA A 166 -10.54 25.70 3.20
N HIS A 167 -11.33 26.30 4.10
CA HIS A 167 -12.71 25.90 4.39
C HIS A 167 -13.62 26.06 3.18
N GLU A 168 -13.63 27.25 2.56
CA GLU A 168 -14.45 27.51 1.37
C GLU A 168 -14.03 26.64 0.18
N TYR A 169 -12.73 26.39 0.04
CA TYR A 169 -12.24 25.41 -0.94
C TYR A 169 -12.66 23.98 -0.57
N GLY A 170 -12.75 23.65 0.72
CA GLY A 170 -13.27 22.39 1.22
C GLY A 170 -14.71 22.13 0.77
N HIS A 171 -15.57 23.16 0.73
CA HIS A 171 -16.87 23.04 0.09
C HIS A 171 -16.73 22.72 -1.40
N HIS A 172 -15.90 23.45 -2.15
CA HIS A 172 -15.65 23.17 -3.57
C HIS A 172 -15.22 21.72 -3.83
N PHE A 173 -14.26 21.24 -3.04
CA PHE A 173 -13.76 19.88 -3.06
C PHE A 173 -14.85 18.84 -2.76
N THR A 174 -15.65 19.10 -1.74
CA THR A 174 -16.75 18.23 -1.31
C THR A 174 -17.83 18.12 -2.37
N PHE A 175 -18.27 19.24 -2.92
CA PHE A 175 -19.26 19.26 -3.99
C PHE A 175 -18.81 18.42 -5.18
N TYR A 176 -17.55 18.55 -5.60
CA TYR A 176 -17.00 17.73 -6.67
C TYR A 176 -17.06 16.23 -6.34
N HIS A 177 -16.59 15.83 -5.17
CA HIS A 177 -16.52 14.41 -4.82
C HIS A 177 -17.88 13.76 -4.51
N LEU A 178 -18.86 14.49 -3.99
CA LEU A 178 -20.20 13.97 -3.76
C LEU A 178 -21.04 13.95 -5.04
N LEU A 179 -20.96 15.00 -5.87
CA LEU A 179 -21.70 15.05 -7.14
C LEU A 179 -21.10 14.08 -8.16
N GLU A 180 -19.83 14.23 -8.50
CA GLU A 180 -19.21 13.43 -9.57
C GLU A 180 -18.77 12.05 -9.07
N GLY A 181 -18.32 11.95 -7.82
CA GLY A 181 -17.85 10.69 -7.25
C GLY A 181 -18.95 9.75 -6.77
N GLU A 182 -20.08 10.28 -6.29
CA GLU A 182 -21.19 9.47 -5.74
C GLU A 182 -22.54 9.71 -6.40
N SER A 183 -22.65 10.66 -7.34
CA SER A 183 -23.92 11.04 -7.96
C SER A 183 -24.98 11.48 -6.92
N LYS A 184 -24.55 12.23 -5.90
CA LYS A 184 -25.38 12.73 -4.81
C LYS A 184 -25.54 14.25 -4.87
N THR A 185 -26.77 14.70 -5.00
CA THR A 185 -27.12 16.12 -4.88
C THR A 185 -27.09 16.59 -3.43
N PRO A 186 -27.03 17.90 -3.13
CA PRO A 186 -27.10 18.41 -1.76
C PRO A 186 -28.25 17.85 -0.92
N GLN A 187 -29.39 17.55 -1.55
CA GLN A 187 -30.56 16.96 -0.88
C GLN A 187 -30.35 15.49 -0.48
N ASP A 188 -29.43 14.78 -1.16
CA ASP A 188 -29.17 13.36 -0.96
C ASP A 188 -27.85 13.10 -0.22
N TRP A 189 -27.17 14.12 0.29
CA TRP A 189 -25.83 13.97 0.88
C TRP A 189 -25.81 13.13 2.16
N LEU A 190 -26.89 13.12 2.94
CA LEU A 190 -27.01 12.21 4.10
C LEU A 190 -27.02 10.73 3.67
N ASP A 191 -27.39 10.42 2.42
CA ASP A 191 -27.31 9.06 1.86
C ASP A 191 -25.94 8.70 1.30
N SER A 192 -24.98 9.64 1.28
CA SER A 192 -23.62 9.39 0.77
C SER A 192 -22.89 8.34 1.60
N THR A 193 -21.91 7.67 0.98
CA THR A 193 -21.00 6.76 1.70
C THR A 193 -20.25 7.51 2.79
N TYR A 194 -19.86 8.76 2.55
CA TYR A 194 -19.18 9.57 3.56
C TYR A 194 -20.05 9.86 4.78
N ALA A 195 -21.27 10.35 4.58
CA ALA A 195 -22.15 10.71 5.68
C ALA A 195 -22.47 9.50 6.57
N LYS A 196 -22.60 8.31 5.96
CA LYS A 196 -22.75 7.03 6.68
C LYS A 196 -21.50 6.65 7.45
N GLN A 197 -20.32 6.84 6.86
CA GLN A 197 -19.05 6.58 7.54
C GLN A 197 -18.90 7.49 8.77
N ARG A 198 -19.29 8.76 8.62
CA ARG A 198 -19.31 9.77 9.68
C ARG A 198 -20.48 9.68 10.67
N ASP A 199 -21.42 8.76 10.48
CA ASP A 199 -22.60 8.60 11.35
C ASP A 199 -23.41 9.91 11.50
N LEU A 200 -23.53 10.68 10.40
CA LEU A 200 -24.12 12.03 10.42
C LEU A 200 -25.65 12.05 10.43
N ASP A 201 -26.32 10.91 10.28
CA ASP A 201 -27.76 10.79 10.46
C ASP A 201 -28.19 10.80 11.93
N GLU A 202 -27.32 10.35 12.85
CA GLU A 202 -27.56 10.39 14.30
C GLU A 202 -26.86 11.57 15.00
N ARG A 203 -25.71 12.03 14.50
CA ARG A 203 -24.83 13.01 15.18
C ARG A 203 -24.98 14.46 14.75
N ALA A 204 -25.77 14.76 13.71
CA ALA A 204 -26.02 16.14 13.27
C ALA A 204 -26.87 16.96 14.26
N HIS A 205 -27.41 16.34 15.31
CA HIS A 205 -28.23 16.99 16.34
C HIS A 205 -27.46 17.14 17.65
N SER A 206 -27.01 18.36 17.95
CA SER A 206 -26.53 18.71 19.29
C SER A 206 -27.71 18.96 20.23
N ASP A 207 -27.79 18.16 21.29
CA ASP A 207 -28.52 18.32 22.57
C ASP A 207 -30.01 18.74 22.59
N GLY A 208 -30.65 18.91 21.43
CA GLY A 208 -32.04 19.33 21.29
C GLY A 208 -32.28 20.83 21.46
N SER A 209 -31.22 21.66 21.56
CA SER A 209 -31.33 23.13 21.61
C SER A 209 -31.40 23.81 20.23
N GLY A 210 -30.92 23.14 19.18
CA GLY A 210 -30.92 23.66 17.80
C GLY A 210 -29.83 24.69 17.50
N ASP A 211 -28.98 25.05 18.46
CA ASP A 211 -28.01 26.15 18.32
C ASP A 211 -26.67 25.73 17.66
N TYR A 212 -26.48 24.46 17.29
CA TYR A 212 -25.20 23.95 16.74
C TYR A 212 -25.34 22.77 15.74
N GLU A 213 -26.36 22.79 14.87
CA GLU A 213 -26.50 21.76 13.82
C GLU A 213 -25.56 22.08 12.64
N TRP A 214 -24.46 21.34 12.53
CA TRP A 214 -23.58 21.45 11.38
C TRP A 214 -24.12 20.60 10.24
N MET A 215 -24.47 21.26 9.14
CA MET A 215 -24.87 20.58 7.92
C MET A 215 -23.70 19.74 7.40
N VAL A 216 -24.00 18.66 6.67
CA VAL A 216 -22.99 17.71 6.15
C VAL A 216 -21.82 18.42 5.46
N GLN A 217 -22.10 19.45 4.67
CA GLN A 217 -21.06 20.21 3.97
C GLN A 217 -20.10 20.99 4.87
N GLU A 218 -20.52 21.41 6.06
CA GLU A 218 -19.64 22.10 7.01
C GLU A 218 -18.68 21.10 7.65
N VAL A 219 -19.18 19.92 8.04
CA VAL A 219 -18.35 18.83 8.55
C VAL A 219 -17.30 18.44 7.51
N PHE A 220 -17.72 18.33 6.25
CA PHE A 220 -16.84 18.02 5.15
C PHE A 220 -15.77 19.08 4.87
N ALA A 221 -16.16 20.37 4.86
CA ALA A 221 -15.21 21.46 4.67
C ALA A 221 -14.17 21.50 5.78
N GLU A 222 -14.57 21.20 7.01
CA GLU A 222 -13.67 21.18 8.17
C GLU A 222 -12.78 19.94 8.20
N ASP A 223 -13.31 18.79 7.78
CA ASP A 223 -12.52 17.60 7.53
C ASP A 223 -11.49 17.87 6.43
N TYR A 224 -11.85 18.68 5.41
CA TYR A 224 -10.92 19.11 4.38
C TYR A 224 -9.79 19.99 4.92
N VAL A 225 -10.11 21.00 5.75
CA VAL A 225 -9.08 21.84 6.39
C VAL A 225 -8.09 20.94 7.14
N GLN A 226 -8.59 19.99 7.93
CA GLN A 226 -7.74 19.09 8.71
C GLN A 226 -6.89 18.15 7.85
N LEU A 227 -7.48 17.44 6.88
CA LEU A 227 -6.78 16.41 6.09
C LEU A 227 -5.94 16.98 4.94
N PHE A 228 -6.39 18.08 4.34
CA PHE A 228 -5.88 18.58 3.06
C PHE A 228 -5.41 20.03 3.11
N GLY A 229 -5.79 20.81 4.13
CA GLY A 229 -5.36 22.19 4.30
C GLY A 229 -3.84 22.37 4.37
N SER A 230 -3.40 23.59 4.04
CA SER A 230 -2.02 24.04 4.14
C SER A 230 -1.54 24.10 5.59
N GLU A 231 -0.22 24.15 5.78
CA GLU A 231 0.36 24.35 7.12
C GLU A 231 -0.17 25.61 7.80
N THR A 232 -0.28 26.72 7.05
CA THR A 232 -0.78 28.00 7.58
C THR A 232 -2.26 27.94 7.95
N ALA A 233 -3.08 27.24 7.16
CA ALA A 233 -4.49 27.03 7.49
C ALA A 233 -4.69 26.20 8.77
N LEU A 234 -3.71 25.33 9.09
CA LEU A 234 -3.77 24.43 10.25
C LEU A 234 -3.21 25.04 11.53
N GLU A 235 -2.21 25.91 11.47
CA GLU A 235 -1.43 26.37 12.62
C GLU A 235 -2.30 26.74 13.83
N ASN A 236 -3.39 27.48 13.61
CA ASN A 236 -4.31 27.94 14.66
C ASN A 236 -5.74 27.38 14.54
N HIS A 237 -5.99 26.42 13.65
CA HIS A 237 -7.32 25.86 13.45
C HIS A 237 -7.52 24.60 14.30
N VAL A 238 -8.68 24.43 14.92
CA VAL A 238 -9.19 23.11 15.29
C VAL A 238 -10.62 23.02 14.80
N GLN A 239 -11.12 21.81 14.56
CA GLN A 239 -12.50 21.60 14.12
C GLN A 239 -13.45 22.40 15.00
N MET A 240 -14.28 23.30 14.47
CA MET A 240 -14.97 24.26 15.35
C MET A 240 -16.05 23.60 16.21
N ASN A 241 -16.72 22.54 15.73
CA ASN A 241 -17.68 21.78 16.52
C ASN A 241 -16.98 20.77 17.47
N PRO A 242 -17.07 20.91 18.81
CA PRO A 242 -16.41 20.02 19.79
C PRO A 242 -17.11 18.69 20.02
N HIS A 243 -18.34 18.54 19.51
CA HIS A 243 -19.17 17.37 19.72
C HIS A 243 -19.06 16.34 18.58
N ILE A 244 -18.51 16.73 17.44
CA ILE A 244 -18.20 15.84 16.32
C ILE A 244 -16.75 15.37 16.46
N ASP A 245 -16.50 14.09 16.26
CA ASP A 245 -15.15 13.53 16.23
C ASP A 245 -14.36 14.09 15.02
N THR A 246 -13.04 14.21 15.11
CA THR A 246 -12.23 14.68 13.97
C THR A 246 -11.94 13.55 12.97
N PRO A 247 -11.43 13.83 11.76
CA PRO A 247 -10.92 12.80 10.84
C PRO A 247 -9.78 11.94 11.40
N PHE A 248 -9.21 12.33 12.54
CA PHE A 248 -8.16 11.59 13.24
C PHE A 248 -8.71 10.77 14.42
N ASP A 249 -9.93 11.06 14.86
CA ASP A 249 -10.68 10.26 15.82
C ASP A 249 -11.41 9.10 15.13
N ASP A 250 -11.91 9.35 13.92
CA ASP A 250 -12.55 8.36 13.04
C ASP A 250 -11.65 8.07 11.83
N LEU A 251 -10.83 7.03 11.96
CA LEU A 251 -9.84 6.66 10.95
C LEU A 251 -10.45 6.15 9.64
N ASP A 252 -11.70 5.67 9.67
CA ASP A 252 -12.37 5.14 8.50
C ASP A 252 -12.63 6.26 7.46
N ILE A 253 -12.56 7.53 7.88
CA ILE A 253 -12.65 8.69 6.98
C ILE A 253 -11.46 8.77 6.03
N GLN A 254 -10.26 8.39 6.48
CA GLN A 254 -9.12 8.30 5.56
C GLN A 254 -9.30 7.14 4.59
N ASP A 255 -9.85 6.01 5.03
CA ASP A 255 -10.12 4.86 4.16
C ASP A 255 -11.11 5.21 3.04
N TYR A 256 -12.16 5.98 3.36
CA TYR A 256 -13.08 6.55 2.36
C TYR A 256 -12.33 7.32 1.26
N TRP A 257 -11.35 8.14 1.66
CA TRP A 257 -10.56 8.96 0.74
C TRP A 257 -9.53 8.13 -0.03
N VAL A 258 -8.93 7.10 0.56
CA VAL A 258 -7.97 6.21 -0.14
C VAL A 258 -8.63 5.53 -1.35
N GLU A 259 -9.91 5.16 -1.25
CA GLU A 259 -10.64 4.59 -2.39
C GLU A 259 -10.80 5.58 -3.56
N ARG A 260 -10.92 6.88 -3.27
CA ARG A 260 -11.14 7.95 -4.25
C ARG A 260 -9.85 8.62 -4.72
N LEU A 261 -8.83 8.60 -3.89
CA LEU A 261 -7.53 9.23 -4.08
C LEU A 261 -6.44 8.13 -4.03
N PRO A 262 -6.23 7.36 -5.10
CA PRO A 262 -5.42 6.13 -5.08
C PRO A 262 -3.92 6.35 -4.81
N ASN A 263 -3.46 7.60 -4.72
CA ASN A 263 -2.09 7.96 -4.33
C ASN A 263 -1.97 8.35 -2.85
N TYR A 264 -3.08 8.33 -2.11
CA TYR A 264 -3.12 8.60 -0.68
C TYR A 264 -3.14 7.27 0.07
N GLU A 265 -2.53 7.27 1.26
CA GLU A 265 -2.46 6.11 2.15
C GLU A 265 -2.91 6.54 3.54
N THR A 266 -3.68 5.69 4.22
CA THR A 266 -4.12 5.91 5.60
C THR A 266 -2.90 6.05 6.51
N LYS A 267 -2.89 7.12 7.32
CA LYS A 267 -1.84 7.41 8.30
C LYS A 267 -2.32 7.02 9.69
N GLN A 268 -1.46 6.34 10.46
CA GLN A 268 -1.70 6.14 11.88
C GLN A 268 -1.79 7.50 12.58
N PRO A 269 -2.67 7.70 13.58
CA PRO A 269 -2.71 8.92 14.37
C PRO A 269 -1.35 9.21 15.02
N ILE A 270 -1.11 10.47 15.35
CA ILE A 270 0.00 10.84 16.23
C ILE A 270 -0.34 10.31 17.64
N PRO A 271 0.48 9.44 18.25
CA PRO A 271 0.30 9.08 19.65
C PRO A 271 0.46 10.34 20.51
N PHE A 272 -0.62 10.75 21.20
CA PHE A 272 -0.66 11.95 22.02
C PHE A 272 -1.41 11.66 23.31
N TYR A 273 -0.76 11.87 24.45
CA TYR A 273 -1.27 11.51 25.77
C TYR A 273 -0.92 12.54 26.84
N ILE A 274 -1.62 12.44 27.96
CA ILE A 274 -1.22 13.10 29.20
C ILE A 274 -0.37 12.12 30.00
N SER A 275 0.92 12.42 30.14
CA SER A 275 1.86 11.59 30.93
C SER A 275 1.79 11.91 32.42
N SER A 276 1.40 13.13 32.79
CA SER A 276 1.29 13.54 34.18
C SER A 276 0.42 14.80 34.35
N TYR A 277 0.00 15.06 35.58
CA TYR A 277 -0.68 16.30 35.96
C TYR A 277 -0.37 16.68 37.40
N GLU A 278 -0.46 17.97 37.73
CA GLU A 278 -0.39 18.45 39.10
C GLU A 278 -1.25 19.71 39.30
N LYS A 279 -1.76 19.92 40.52
CA LYS A 279 -2.46 21.18 40.83
C LYS A 279 -1.49 22.36 40.75
N SER A 280 -1.95 23.47 40.18
CA SER A 280 -1.17 24.69 40.15
C SER A 280 -0.94 25.21 41.57
N LYS A 281 0.31 25.60 41.85
CA LYS A 281 0.70 26.21 43.13
C LYS A 281 0.26 27.68 43.22
N GLN A 282 0.01 28.33 42.09
CA GLN A 282 -0.43 29.72 42.02
C GLN A 282 -1.94 29.82 42.25
N ASP A 283 -2.71 28.90 41.66
CA ASP A 283 -4.15 28.80 41.84
C ASP A 283 -4.59 27.32 41.83
N PRO A 284 -4.97 26.75 42.99
CA PRO A 284 -5.38 25.34 43.10
C PRO A 284 -6.65 24.96 42.35
N ALA A 285 -7.36 25.92 41.74
CA ALA A 285 -8.48 25.68 40.83
C ALA A 285 -8.05 25.18 39.45
N TYR A 286 -6.75 25.26 39.12
CA TYR A 286 -6.18 24.89 37.82
C TYR A 286 -5.25 23.67 37.93
N PHE A 287 -5.18 22.91 36.84
CA PHE A 287 -4.17 21.86 36.66
C PHE A 287 -3.06 22.30 35.69
N ASN A 288 -1.82 21.93 36.01
CA ASN A 288 -0.72 21.86 35.07
C ASN A 288 -0.73 20.47 34.43
N LEU A 289 -0.48 20.39 33.13
CA LEU A 289 -0.52 19.15 32.35
C LEU A 289 0.86 18.88 31.77
N GLU A 290 1.29 17.61 31.80
CA GLU A 290 2.44 17.15 31.03
C GLU A 290 1.94 16.34 29.84
N PHE A 291 2.31 16.78 28.66
CA PHE A 291 1.96 16.13 27.41
C PHE A 291 3.12 15.31 26.90
N TYR A 292 2.81 14.11 26.41
CA TYR A 292 3.74 13.22 25.73
C TYR A 292 3.24 12.93 24.31
N LEU A 293 4.13 13.10 23.33
CA LEU A 293 3.92 12.71 21.94
C LEU A 293 5.07 11.81 21.48
N SER A 294 4.77 10.84 20.62
CA SER A 294 5.79 10.01 19.96
C SER A 294 5.58 9.93 18.46
N GLU A 295 6.53 9.32 17.77
CA GLU A 295 6.50 9.03 16.33
C GLU A 295 6.32 10.26 15.44
N LEU A 296 6.78 11.43 15.87
CA LEU A 296 6.68 12.65 15.06
C LEU A 296 7.58 12.54 13.82
N GLU A 297 7.07 12.92 12.64
CA GLU A 297 7.90 12.98 11.44
C GLU A 297 8.96 14.08 11.58
N GLU A 298 10.22 13.75 11.26
CA GLU A 298 11.34 14.69 11.33
C GLU A 298 11.23 15.77 10.23
N ASN A 299 11.66 16.99 10.55
CA ASN A 299 11.65 18.15 9.65
C ASN A 299 10.26 18.67 9.26
N THR A 300 9.24 18.23 9.98
CA THR A 300 7.86 18.74 9.88
C THR A 300 7.47 19.33 11.22
N THR A 301 6.83 20.51 11.22
CA THR A 301 6.38 21.12 12.48
C THR A 301 5.08 20.45 12.95
N THR A 302 5.08 19.95 14.18
CA THR A 302 3.88 19.46 14.88
C THR A 302 3.32 20.58 15.75
N TYR A 303 2.06 20.93 15.56
CA TYR A 303 1.33 21.94 16.33
C TYR A 303 0.46 21.27 17.39
N ILE A 304 0.65 21.64 18.65
CA ILE A 304 -0.22 21.22 19.76
C ILE A 304 -1.25 22.32 19.99
N ARG A 305 -2.53 21.97 19.89
CA ARG A 305 -3.64 22.91 19.98
C ARG A 305 -4.62 22.45 21.04
N GLY A 306 -5.34 23.38 21.65
CA GLY A 306 -6.44 23.03 22.54
C GLY A 306 -7.59 24.02 22.50
N ARG A 307 -8.72 23.60 23.06
CA ARG A 307 -9.95 24.39 23.20
C ARG A 307 -10.74 23.94 24.43
N ASP A 308 -11.73 24.74 24.83
CA ASP A 308 -12.69 24.30 25.83
C ASP A 308 -13.65 23.23 25.24
N GLY A 309 -14.19 22.39 26.11
CA GLY A 309 -15.05 21.29 25.71
C GLY A 309 -16.47 21.71 25.29
N LYS A 310 -16.83 22.99 25.44
CA LYS A 310 -18.11 23.55 24.95
C LYS A 310 -17.94 24.33 23.64
N GLY A 311 -16.72 24.57 23.20
CA GLY A 311 -16.43 25.36 21.99
C GLY A 311 -16.79 26.84 22.15
N VAL A 312 -16.78 27.36 23.37
CA VAL A 312 -17.11 28.76 23.67
C VAL A 312 -15.95 29.69 23.32
N TYR A 313 -14.71 29.21 23.50
CA TYR A 313 -13.49 29.96 23.27
C TYR A 313 -12.80 29.53 21.98
N MET A 314 -12.09 30.49 21.37
CA MET A 314 -11.27 30.20 20.20
C MET A 314 -10.18 29.18 20.55
N PRO A 315 -9.80 28.32 19.60
CA PRO A 315 -8.69 27.41 19.77
C PRO A 315 -7.39 28.17 19.99
N VAL A 316 -6.49 27.55 20.75
CA VAL A 316 -5.21 28.16 21.08
C VAL A 316 -4.09 27.20 20.72
N LEU A 317 -3.11 27.74 20.00
CA LEU A 317 -1.83 27.08 19.79
C LEU A 317 -1.02 27.08 21.10
N LEU A 318 -0.75 25.88 21.61
CA LEU A 318 0.04 25.67 22.83
C LEU A 318 1.53 25.60 22.51
N ASP A 319 1.90 24.93 21.40
CA ASP A 319 3.30 24.73 21.02
C ASP A 319 3.48 24.32 19.55
N ALA A 320 4.70 24.52 19.03
CA ALA A 320 5.12 24.12 17.68
C ALA A 320 6.50 23.42 17.72
N ILE A 321 6.60 22.19 17.21
CA ILE A 321 7.75 21.27 17.40
C ILE A 321 8.31 20.80 16.06
N THR A 322 9.60 21.03 15.75
CA THR A 322 10.12 20.83 14.37
C THR A 322 11.19 19.72 14.21
N GLN A 323 11.76 19.18 15.29
CA GLN A 323 13.00 18.35 15.20
C GLN A 323 13.09 17.16 16.17
N GLN A 324 12.01 16.73 16.80
CA GLN A 324 12.05 15.66 17.80
C GLN A 324 11.09 14.55 17.40
N GLN A 325 11.54 13.29 17.43
CA GLN A 325 10.65 12.13 17.22
C GLN A 325 9.72 11.87 18.41
N THR A 326 10.16 12.26 19.62
CA THR A 326 9.37 12.21 20.85
C THR A 326 9.40 13.56 21.53
N TYR A 327 8.31 13.92 22.19
CA TYR A 327 8.14 15.21 22.85
C TYR A 327 7.51 15.03 24.21
N GLN A 328 8.09 15.65 25.25
CA GLN A 328 7.50 15.68 26.59
C GLN A 328 7.68 17.06 27.21
N LYS A 329 6.58 17.73 27.58
CA LYS A 329 6.64 19.07 28.19
C LYS A 329 5.49 19.35 29.14
N TRP A 330 5.82 20.06 30.22
CA TRP A 330 4.86 20.66 31.14
C TRP A 330 4.28 21.97 30.61
N PHE A 331 2.96 22.03 30.51
CA PHE A 331 2.17 23.24 30.31
C PHE A 331 1.60 23.67 31.66
N ARG A 332 2.00 24.85 32.12
CA ARG A 332 1.73 25.33 33.47
C ARG A 332 0.83 26.55 33.42
N HIS A 333 -0.18 26.55 34.29
CA HIS A 333 -1.02 27.73 34.50
C HIS A 333 -0.13 28.92 34.89
N SER A 334 -0.40 30.07 34.27
CA SER A 334 0.25 31.34 34.57
C SER A 334 -0.77 32.46 34.53
N ILE A 335 -0.89 33.19 35.65
CA ILE A 335 -1.79 34.35 35.77
C ILE A 335 -1.35 35.49 34.83
N ASP A 336 -0.06 35.57 34.50
CA ASP A 336 0.52 36.61 33.66
C ASP A 336 0.48 36.27 32.16
N ASN A 337 0.15 35.02 31.81
CA ASN A 337 0.08 34.56 30.43
C ASN A 337 -1.32 34.01 30.11
N TYR A 338 -2.13 34.85 29.47
CA TYR A 338 -3.50 34.56 29.09
C TYR A 338 -3.66 33.36 28.15
N LEU A 339 -2.60 32.95 27.43
CA LEU A 339 -2.62 31.77 26.55
C LEU A 339 -2.74 30.46 27.32
N TYR A 340 -2.43 30.44 28.63
CA TYR A 340 -2.47 29.23 29.47
C TYR A 340 -3.47 29.34 30.61
N SER A 341 -4.18 30.45 30.73
CA SER A 341 -5.14 30.68 31.82
C SER A 341 -6.43 29.89 31.65
N TRP A 342 -6.70 29.26 30.50
CA TRP A 342 -7.93 28.52 30.20
C TRP A 342 -7.75 26.99 30.14
N LEU A 343 -6.52 26.48 30.34
CA LEU A 343 -6.09 25.11 30.01
C LEU A 343 -6.92 23.97 30.64
N LEU A 344 -7.30 24.09 31.92
CA LEU A 344 -8.27 23.22 32.60
C LEU A 344 -8.50 23.75 34.03
N ASP A 345 -9.74 24.11 34.35
CA ASP A 345 -10.09 24.66 35.67
C ASP A 345 -11.48 24.21 36.15
N SER A 346 -11.73 24.29 37.45
CA SER A 346 -12.99 23.77 38.01
C SER A 346 -14.25 24.62 37.77
N TYR A 347 -14.14 25.80 37.16
CA TYR A 347 -15.22 26.79 37.08
C TYR A 347 -15.53 27.23 35.63
N GLU A 348 -14.57 27.82 34.92
CA GLU A 348 -14.76 28.38 33.58
C GLU A 348 -14.67 27.27 32.53
N ASN A 349 -13.62 26.44 32.58
CA ASN A 349 -13.34 25.37 31.62
C ASN A 349 -13.14 24.01 32.31
N PRO A 350 -14.21 23.40 32.85
CA PRO A 350 -14.13 22.09 33.51
C PRO A 350 -13.87 20.94 32.53
N THR A 351 -14.02 21.18 31.23
CA THR A 351 -13.71 20.24 30.15
C THR A 351 -12.86 20.93 29.10
N THR A 352 -11.81 20.25 28.62
CA THR A 352 -10.94 20.77 27.55
C THR A 352 -10.53 19.66 26.60
N HIS A 353 -10.35 20.01 25.33
CA HIS A 353 -9.96 19.10 24.26
C HIS A 353 -8.59 19.51 23.71
N PHE A 354 -7.70 18.55 23.47
CA PHE A 354 -6.38 18.77 22.88
C PHE A 354 -6.14 17.90 21.67
N GLN A 355 -5.40 18.42 20.70
CA GLN A 355 -5.00 17.67 19.51
C GLN A 355 -3.62 18.11 19.05
N ALA A 356 -2.83 17.16 18.54
CA ALA A 356 -1.61 17.42 17.81
C ALA A 356 -1.86 17.26 16.30
N ILE A 357 -1.29 18.14 15.48
CA ILE A 357 -1.32 17.98 14.01
C ILE A 357 0.05 18.21 13.41
N GLN A 358 0.33 17.47 12.36
CA GLN A 358 1.56 17.54 11.60
C GLN A 358 1.18 17.68 10.12
N PRO A 359 1.37 18.87 9.52
CA PRO A 359 1.05 19.10 8.12
C PRO A 359 1.94 18.27 7.20
N ALA A 360 1.39 17.78 6.09
CA ALA A 360 2.14 17.05 5.08
C ALA A 360 2.14 17.81 3.75
N THR A 361 3.27 17.79 3.04
CA THR A 361 3.35 18.36 1.69
C THR A 361 2.65 17.50 0.64
N THR A 362 2.57 16.18 0.88
CA THR A 362 1.90 15.19 0.02
C THR A 362 1.16 14.17 0.89
N GLY A 363 0.06 13.60 0.39
CA GLY A 363 -0.77 12.67 1.17
C GLY A 363 -1.64 13.39 2.21
N PHE A 364 -2.21 12.69 3.18
CA PHE A 364 -2.96 13.33 4.26
C PHE A 364 -2.03 14.10 5.21
N ASN A 365 -2.51 15.21 5.77
CA ASN A 365 -1.97 15.69 7.04
C ASN A 365 -2.17 14.61 8.11
N ARG A 366 -1.30 14.56 9.12
CA ARG A 366 -1.39 13.59 10.21
C ARG A 366 -1.83 14.29 11.48
N GLY A 367 -2.83 13.77 12.18
CA GLY A 367 -3.29 14.31 13.46
C GLY A 367 -3.35 13.23 14.53
N SER A 368 -3.39 13.64 15.79
CA SER A 368 -3.70 12.75 16.91
C SER A 368 -5.19 12.54 17.05
N GLN A 369 -5.59 11.48 17.76
CA GLN A 369 -6.89 11.46 18.41
C GLN A 369 -7.02 12.66 19.37
N THR A 370 -8.24 13.14 19.53
CA THR A 370 -8.59 14.24 20.42
C THR A 370 -8.55 13.74 21.86
N ILE A 371 -7.66 14.31 22.67
CA ILE A 371 -7.65 14.08 24.11
C ILE A 371 -8.78 14.92 24.72
N LYS A 372 -9.85 14.26 25.18
CA LYS A 372 -10.96 14.90 25.89
C LYS A 372 -10.77 14.72 27.39
N ILE A 373 -10.56 15.80 28.14
CA ILE A 373 -10.36 15.74 29.60
C ILE A 373 -11.43 16.51 30.38
N THR A 374 -11.70 16.03 31.59
CA THR A 374 -12.60 16.67 32.54
C THR A 374 -11.88 16.85 33.88
N TYR A 375 -11.97 18.06 34.46
CA TYR A 375 -11.28 18.42 35.72
C TYR A 375 -11.55 17.42 36.85
N ALA A 376 -12.78 16.94 36.99
CA ALA A 376 -13.20 16.03 38.05
C ALA A 376 -12.66 14.59 37.90
N SER A 377 -12.23 14.21 36.71
CA SER A 377 -11.80 12.84 36.37
C SER A 377 -10.44 12.82 35.65
N ILE A 378 -9.61 13.83 35.86
CA ILE A 378 -8.32 13.97 35.18
C ILE A 378 -7.41 12.76 35.40
N GLN A 379 -7.50 12.07 36.55
CA GLN A 379 -6.73 10.86 36.82
C GLN A 379 -7.02 9.74 35.82
N ASP A 380 -8.22 9.70 35.24
CA ASP A 380 -8.63 8.68 34.28
C ASP A 380 -8.08 8.98 32.86
N SER A 381 -7.59 10.20 32.63
CA SER A 381 -7.00 10.65 31.36
C SER A 381 -5.49 10.49 31.29
N VAL A 382 -4.83 10.03 32.36
CA VAL A 382 -3.37 9.83 32.40
C VAL A 382 -3.01 8.47 31.83
N THR A 383 -2.15 8.44 30.82
CA THR A 383 -1.62 7.21 30.24
C THR A 383 -0.37 6.76 31.00
N THR A 384 -0.35 5.52 31.49
CA THR A 384 0.84 4.97 32.15
C THR A 384 1.93 4.62 31.14
N GLU A 385 3.18 4.52 31.59
CA GLU A 385 4.30 4.09 30.74
C GLU A 385 4.04 2.72 30.09
N GLN A 386 3.43 1.78 30.83
CA GLN A 386 3.05 0.49 30.26
C GLN A 386 2.00 0.62 29.14
N GLN A 387 0.98 1.45 29.34
CA GLN A 387 -0.04 1.68 28.31
C GLN A 387 0.58 2.34 27.08
N LEU A 388 1.50 3.28 27.28
CA LEU A 388 2.24 3.92 26.19
C LEU A 388 3.09 2.92 25.40
N ASN A 389 3.77 2.01 26.09
CA ASN A 389 4.56 0.95 25.44
C ASN A 389 3.69 0.01 24.60
N LEU A 390 2.50 -0.35 25.08
CA LEU A 390 1.53 -1.15 24.31
C LEU A 390 1.04 -0.41 23.06
N LEU A 391 0.88 0.91 23.15
CA LEU A 391 0.46 1.75 22.02
C LEU A 391 1.58 1.93 21.00
N ASN A 392 2.84 2.03 21.44
CA ASN A 392 4.02 2.10 20.58
C ASN A 392 4.42 0.73 19.97
N GLN A 393 3.75 -0.36 20.33
CA GLN A 393 4.02 -1.68 19.76
C GLN A 393 3.47 -1.74 18.32
N PRO A 394 4.32 -1.91 17.29
CA PRO A 394 3.86 -1.94 15.90
C PRO A 394 2.95 -3.14 15.66
N THR A 395 2.03 -2.99 14.72
CA THR A 395 1.19 -4.09 14.25
C THR A 395 2.04 -5.20 13.64
N MET A 396 1.47 -6.40 13.51
CA MET A 396 2.15 -7.54 12.86
C MET A 396 2.58 -7.23 11.41
N LYS A 397 1.82 -6.40 10.70
CA LYS A 397 2.14 -5.97 9.34
C LYS A 397 3.35 -5.03 9.34
N GLU A 398 3.28 -3.94 10.11
CA GLU A 398 4.36 -2.95 10.23
C GLU A 398 5.65 -3.60 10.73
N THR A 399 5.55 -4.48 11.73
CA THR A 399 6.70 -5.22 12.25
C THR A 399 7.40 -6.02 11.15
N LYS A 400 6.65 -6.74 10.30
CA LYS A 400 7.23 -7.48 9.18
C LYS A 400 7.83 -6.58 8.12
N GLU A 401 7.24 -5.41 7.86
CA GLU A 401 7.78 -4.41 6.93
C GLU A 401 9.11 -3.84 7.43
N LEU A 402 9.20 -3.50 8.73
CA LEU A 402 10.44 -3.04 9.37
C LEU A 402 11.53 -4.11 9.32
N LEU A 403 11.18 -5.35 9.68
CA LEU A 403 12.09 -6.50 9.62
C LEU A 403 12.57 -6.76 8.17
N HIS A 404 11.66 -6.69 7.20
CA HIS A 404 11.99 -6.85 5.78
C HIS A 404 12.97 -5.77 5.32
N ALA A 405 12.68 -4.50 5.61
CA ALA A 405 13.52 -3.38 5.23
C ALA A 405 14.94 -3.50 5.83
N ALA A 406 15.04 -3.90 7.10
CA ALA A 406 16.32 -4.17 7.74
C ALA A 406 17.06 -5.34 7.07
N ALA A 407 16.36 -6.42 6.72
CA ALA A 407 16.97 -7.56 6.02
C ALA A 407 17.62 -7.12 4.69
N LEU A 408 16.88 -6.36 3.87
CA LEU A 408 17.39 -5.86 2.58
C LEU A 408 18.59 -4.93 2.77
N LYS A 409 18.52 -4.02 3.75
CA LYS A 409 19.61 -3.09 4.09
C LYS A 409 20.93 -3.82 4.38
N TYR A 410 20.86 -4.98 5.04
CA TYR A 410 22.04 -5.77 5.43
C TYR A 410 22.29 -7.01 4.56
N ASN A 411 21.60 -7.15 3.42
CA ASN A 411 21.69 -8.31 2.52
C ASN A 411 21.45 -9.66 3.23
N ILE A 412 20.46 -9.69 4.12
CA ILE A 412 19.99 -10.88 4.83
C ILE A 412 18.68 -11.34 4.17
N PRO A 413 18.48 -12.64 3.89
CA PRO A 413 17.19 -13.18 3.51
C PRO A 413 16.08 -12.72 4.49
N PRO A 414 15.02 -12.03 4.02
CA PRO A 414 13.92 -11.59 4.89
C PRO A 414 13.25 -12.74 5.67
N GLU A 415 13.26 -13.95 5.12
CA GLU A 415 12.80 -15.17 5.79
C GLU A 415 13.47 -15.36 7.16
N ILE A 416 14.77 -15.09 7.24
CA ILE A 416 15.59 -15.34 8.42
C ILE A 416 15.25 -14.36 9.54
N ILE A 417 15.27 -13.06 9.25
CA ILE A 417 15.09 -12.05 10.30
C ILE A 417 13.65 -12.08 10.86
N LYS A 418 12.66 -12.38 10.01
CA LYS A 418 11.27 -12.59 10.44
C LYS A 418 11.12 -13.83 11.32
N ALA A 419 11.72 -14.95 10.92
CA ALA A 419 11.68 -16.16 11.72
C ALA A 419 12.41 -15.99 13.05
N LEU A 420 13.56 -15.29 13.07
CA LEU A 420 14.28 -14.95 14.29
C LEU A 420 13.40 -14.13 15.25
N ALA A 421 12.87 -12.98 14.82
CA ALA A 421 11.98 -12.15 15.64
C ALA A 421 10.78 -12.92 16.20
N TYR A 422 10.22 -13.82 15.39
CA TYR A 422 9.08 -14.64 15.79
C TYR A 422 9.45 -15.72 16.83
N VAL A 423 10.59 -16.40 16.66
CA VAL A 423 11.06 -17.41 17.60
C VAL A 423 11.43 -16.79 18.95
N GLU A 424 12.07 -15.62 18.92
CA GLU A 424 12.52 -14.92 20.13
C GLU A 424 11.36 -14.42 20.99
N THR A 425 10.41 -13.70 20.39
CA THR A 425 9.36 -13.00 21.17
C THR A 425 7.97 -13.03 20.52
N GLY A 426 7.78 -13.79 19.45
CA GLY A 426 6.56 -13.71 18.64
C GLY A 426 6.42 -12.37 17.91
N MET A 427 7.56 -11.72 17.59
CA MET A 427 7.62 -10.37 17.00
C MET A 427 7.09 -9.25 17.91
N LYS A 428 7.16 -9.43 19.24
CA LYS A 428 6.77 -8.39 20.21
C LYS A 428 8.00 -7.77 20.86
N HIS A 429 7.95 -6.46 21.14
CA HIS A 429 9.01 -5.77 21.89
C HIS A 429 8.62 -5.64 23.37
N PHE A 430 7.33 -5.41 23.63
CA PHE A 430 6.72 -5.37 24.95
C PHE A 430 5.77 -6.56 25.14
N ASN A 431 5.61 -7.03 26.37
CA ASN A 431 4.65 -8.07 26.71
C ASN A 431 3.21 -7.51 26.72
N GLU A 432 2.22 -8.35 27.01
CA GLU A 432 0.80 -7.96 27.01
C GLU A 432 0.44 -6.96 28.13
N GLN A 433 1.36 -6.76 29.08
CA GLN A 433 1.25 -5.80 30.17
C GLN A 433 2.02 -4.50 29.87
N GLY A 434 2.64 -4.35 28.70
CA GLY A 434 3.42 -3.16 28.32
C GLY A 434 4.81 -3.10 28.93
N GLU A 435 5.28 -4.21 29.51
CA GLU A 435 6.62 -4.32 30.07
C GLU A 435 7.60 -4.76 28.97
N LEU A 436 8.81 -4.20 28.98
CA LEU A 436 9.87 -4.58 28.05
C LEU A 436 10.21 -6.06 28.16
N ILE A 437 10.28 -6.76 27.03
CA ILE A 437 10.71 -8.16 27.01
C ILE A 437 12.24 -8.21 27.13
N VAL A 438 12.73 -8.80 28.23
CA VAL A 438 14.15 -9.02 28.50
C VAL A 438 14.36 -10.47 28.90
N SER A 439 15.32 -11.17 28.29
CA SER A 439 15.68 -12.54 28.67
C SER A 439 16.43 -12.60 30.01
N GLU A 440 16.54 -13.80 30.57
CA GLU A 440 17.34 -14.05 31.77
C GLU A 440 18.82 -13.67 31.62
N ASP A 441 19.38 -13.75 30.40
CA ASP A 441 20.76 -13.37 30.08
C ASP A 441 20.91 -11.88 29.70
N GLY A 442 19.86 -11.08 29.85
CA GLY A 442 19.89 -9.62 29.69
C GLY A 442 19.83 -9.14 28.23
N ARG A 443 19.27 -9.95 27.33
CA ARG A 443 18.99 -9.56 25.95
C ARG A 443 17.68 -8.80 25.87
N ILE A 444 17.66 -7.76 25.05
CA ILE A 444 16.60 -6.75 25.08
C ILE A 444 15.74 -6.81 23.82
N GLY A 445 14.42 -6.76 24.02
CA GLY A 445 13.43 -6.42 23.00
C GLY A 445 13.15 -7.52 21.97
N MET A 446 12.46 -7.15 20.89
CA MET A 446 11.95 -8.06 19.86
C MET A 446 13.01 -9.00 19.27
N MET A 447 14.22 -8.51 19.05
CA MET A 447 15.29 -9.29 18.44
C MET A 447 16.23 -9.92 19.47
N GLN A 448 15.94 -9.80 20.77
CA GLN A 448 16.77 -10.29 21.88
C GLN A 448 18.24 -9.94 21.67
N VAL A 449 18.51 -8.64 21.52
CA VAL A 449 19.85 -8.11 21.27
C VAL A 449 20.65 -8.12 22.59
N PRO A 450 21.89 -8.66 22.60
CA PRO A 450 22.72 -8.66 23.80
C PRO A 450 23.17 -7.23 24.17
N ALA A 451 22.85 -6.79 25.39
CA ALA A 451 23.22 -5.46 25.86
C ALA A 451 24.64 -5.39 26.46
N SER A 452 25.19 -6.51 26.95
CA SER A 452 26.47 -6.53 27.69
C SER A 452 27.38 -7.74 27.41
N THR A 453 26.94 -8.69 26.58
CA THR A 453 27.63 -9.97 26.33
C THR A 453 28.26 -10.07 24.93
N LEU A 454 28.54 -8.93 24.31
CA LEU A 454 29.23 -8.85 23.03
C LEU A 454 30.68 -9.33 23.12
N THR A 455 31.16 -10.00 22.06
CA THR A 455 32.59 -10.29 21.89
C THR A 455 33.39 -9.01 21.73
N GLU A 456 34.71 -9.05 21.97
CA GLU A 456 35.57 -7.88 21.78
C GLU A 456 35.50 -7.31 20.35
N ALA A 457 35.34 -8.16 19.33
CA ALA A 457 35.23 -7.72 17.95
C ALA A 457 33.90 -6.99 17.70
N GLU A 458 32.80 -7.50 18.25
CA GLU A 458 31.48 -6.88 18.15
C GLU A 458 31.44 -5.54 18.89
N SER A 459 31.96 -5.47 20.12
CA SER A 459 32.03 -4.23 20.92
C SER A 459 32.90 -3.15 20.26
N ARG A 460 33.88 -3.52 19.43
CA ARG A 460 34.67 -2.55 18.64
C ARG A 460 33.94 -2.07 17.38
N ALA A 461 33.05 -2.88 16.81
CA ALA A 461 32.37 -2.59 15.56
C ALA A 461 31.00 -1.93 15.74
N ILE A 462 30.34 -2.18 16.87
CA ILE A 462 28.98 -1.72 17.15
C ILE A 462 28.95 -1.12 18.54
N SER A 463 28.63 0.17 18.61
CA SER A 463 28.25 0.83 19.86
C SER A 463 26.75 0.60 20.08
N ILE A 464 26.43 -0.07 21.18
CA ILE A 464 25.05 -0.35 21.59
C ILE A 464 24.68 0.59 22.73
N ASP A 465 23.57 1.29 22.57
CA ASP A 465 22.91 2.02 23.64
C ASP A 465 21.75 1.16 24.18
N SER A 466 21.87 0.71 25.43
CA SER A 466 20.88 -0.16 26.06
C SER A 466 19.53 0.53 26.31
N GLN A 467 19.53 1.85 26.48
CA GLN A 467 18.29 2.60 26.64
C GLN A 467 17.57 2.69 25.29
N MET A 468 18.30 2.99 24.22
CA MET A 468 17.75 2.97 22.86
C MET A 468 17.24 1.58 22.46
N LEU A 469 17.93 0.50 22.85
CA LEU A 469 17.44 -0.87 22.60
C LEU A 469 16.09 -1.16 23.26
N ALA A 470 15.80 -0.50 24.38
CA ALA A 470 14.58 -0.70 25.17
C ALA A 470 13.41 0.17 24.70
N THR A 471 13.69 1.34 24.12
CA THR A 471 12.66 2.33 23.76
C THR A 471 12.44 2.50 22.26
N ASP A 472 13.42 2.13 21.43
CA ASP A 472 13.36 2.26 19.97
C ASP A 472 13.40 0.89 19.29
N ILE A 473 12.25 0.49 18.76
CA ILE A 473 12.06 -0.80 18.09
C ILE A 473 12.86 -0.87 16.78
N ASN A 474 13.00 0.24 16.05
CA ASN A 474 13.80 0.29 14.83
C ASN A 474 15.28 0.12 15.14
N TYR A 475 15.76 0.77 16.21
CA TYR A 475 17.13 0.59 16.68
C TYR A 475 17.38 -0.86 17.12
N ASN A 476 16.43 -1.49 17.83
CA ASN A 476 16.51 -2.91 18.20
C ASN A 476 16.66 -3.82 16.97
N ILE A 477 15.83 -3.62 15.94
CA ILE A 477 15.87 -4.38 14.68
C ILE A 477 17.18 -4.13 13.92
N ASP A 478 17.59 -2.86 13.79
CA ASP A 478 18.80 -2.47 13.05
C ASP A 478 20.06 -3.07 13.67
N ILE A 479 20.21 -3.00 15.00
CA ILE A 479 21.36 -3.56 15.71
C ILE A 479 21.40 -5.09 15.56
N ALA A 480 20.26 -5.78 15.64
CA ALA A 480 20.21 -7.22 15.44
C ALA A 480 20.64 -7.63 14.02
N ALA A 481 20.11 -6.96 13.00
CA ALA A 481 20.49 -7.21 11.61
C ALA A 481 21.98 -6.91 11.36
N LYS A 482 22.49 -5.83 11.94
CA LYS A 482 23.91 -5.47 11.89
C LYS A 482 24.80 -6.51 12.55
N LEU A 483 24.39 -7.07 13.70
CA LEU A 483 25.10 -8.15 14.39
C LEU A 483 25.12 -9.43 13.57
N LEU A 484 23.99 -9.85 12.96
CA LEU A 484 23.94 -11.01 12.08
C LEU A 484 24.89 -10.86 10.89
N ASN A 485 24.88 -9.69 10.23
CA ASN A 485 25.79 -9.41 9.13
C ASN A 485 27.26 -9.35 9.58
N LEU A 486 27.55 -8.78 10.75
CA LEU A 486 28.90 -8.77 11.31
C LEU A 486 29.41 -10.18 11.61
N LYS A 487 28.57 -11.05 12.18
CA LYS A 487 28.88 -12.45 12.44
C LYS A 487 29.18 -13.20 11.15
N TRP A 488 28.40 -12.97 10.09
CA TRP A 488 28.68 -13.47 8.75
C TRP A 488 30.07 -13.04 8.24
N GLU A 489 30.39 -11.74 8.33
CA GLU A 489 31.65 -11.18 7.81
C GLU A 489 32.87 -11.45 8.71
N SER A 490 32.66 -11.87 9.95
CA SER A 490 33.74 -12.08 10.94
C SER A 490 34.78 -13.09 10.48
N GLY A 491 34.37 -14.03 9.62
CA GLY A 491 35.18 -15.15 9.17
C GLY A 491 35.62 -16.06 10.32
N THR A 492 35.05 -15.99 11.53
CA THR A 492 35.40 -16.87 12.65
C THR A 492 34.56 -18.13 12.71
N LEU A 493 33.37 -18.09 12.11
CA LEU A 493 32.42 -19.19 12.08
C LEU A 493 32.75 -20.21 10.98
N PRO A 494 32.34 -21.47 11.14
CA PRO A 494 32.28 -22.40 10.02
C PRO A 494 31.26 -21.93 8.98
N THR A 495 31.39 -22.47 7.78
CA THR A 495 30.63 -22.01 6.61
C THR A 495 30.13 -23.18 5.79
N ILE A 496 29.08 -22.94 5.00
CA ILE A 496 28.45 -23.97 4.16
C ILE A 496 28.64 -23.60 2.69
N ALA A 497 29.02 -24.60 1.89
CA ALA A 497 29.20 -24.51 0.44
C ALA A 497 29.94 -23.21 0.05
N ASN A 498 29.40 -22.43 -0.87
CA ASN A 498 30.03 -21.23 -1.41
C ASN A 498 29.73 -19.93 -0.63
N GLN A 499 29.10 -20.00 0.54
CA GLN A 499 28.71 -18.81 1.32
C GLN A 499 27.89 -17.79 0.51
N ASN A 500 26.94 -18.25 -0.28
CA ASN A 500 25.97 -17.35 -0.90
C ASN A 500 25.00 -16.80 0.17
N LYS A 501 25.03 -15.49 0.41
CA LYS A 501 24.13 -14.79 1.36
C LYS A 501 22.65 -14.94 1.02
N ASN A 502 22.30 -15.16 -0.24
CA ASN A 502 20.92 -15.33 -0.66
C ASN A 502 20.40 -16.77 -0.42
N THR A 503 21.26 -17.71 -0.04
CA THR A 503 20.87 -19.08 0.34
C THR A 503 20.54 -19.12 1.82
N ILE A 504 19.33 -19.56 2.18
CA ILE A 504 18.83 -19.56 3.56
C ILE A 504 19.67 -20.47 4.46
N GLU A 505 19.96 -21.69 4.02
CA GLU A 505 20.70 -22.71 4.78
C GLU A 505 22.13 -22.27 5.12
N HIS A 506 22.75 -21.41 4.31
CA HIS A 506 24.11 -20.94 4.56
C HIS A 506 24.23 -20.06 5.82
N TRP A 507 23.11 -19.59 6.38
CA TRP A 507 23.08 -18.79 7.61
C TRP A 507 23.07 -19.62 8.89
N TYR A 508 23.05 -20.95 8.81
CA TYR A 508 22.95 -21.84 9.96
C TYR A 508 23.93 -21.50 11.09
N PHE A 509 25.23 -21.42 10.80
CA PHE A 509 26.23 -21.14 11.83
C PHE A 509 26.14 -19.71 12.39
N VAL A 510 25.67 -18.75 11.59
CA VAL A 510 25.43 -17.38 12.05
C VAL A 510 24.30 -17.37 13.07
N LEU A 511 23.18 -18.02 12.75
CA LEU A 511 22.02 -18.13 13.65
C LEU A 511 22.34 -18.89 14.92
N MET A 512 23.04 -20.02 14.79
CA MET A 512 23.53 -20.79 15.93
C MET A 512 24.41 -19.94 16.86
N SER A 513 25.26 -19.07 16.31
CA SER A 513 26.10 -18.15 17.10
C SER A 513 25.36 -16.93 17.67
N TYR A 514 24.15 -16.63 17.19
CA TYR A 514 23.36 -15.48 17.64
C TYR A 514 22.56 -15.83 18.90
N ASN A 515 21.80 -16.93 18.87
CA ASN A 515 20.91 -17.35 19.96
C ASN A 515 20.92 -18.87 20.25
N GLY A 516 21.62 -19.68 19.44
CA GLY A 516 21.63 -21.14 19.60
C GLY A 516 20.35 -21.86 19.13
N LEU A 517 19.35 -21.13 18.60
CA LEU A 517 18.02 -21.64 18.23
C LEU A 517 17.88 -21.85 16.71
N SER A 518 18.95 -22.27 16.04
CA SER A 518 18.95 -22.39 14.58
C SER A 518 17.83 -23.32 14.09
N ASN A 519 17.67 -24.51 14.68
CA ASN A 519 16.67 -25.49 14.26
C ASN A 519 15.22 -24.97 14.37
N GLU A 520 14.89 -24.25 15.45
CA GLU A 520 13.58 -23.62 15.64
C GLU A 520 13.32 -22.53 14.59
N ILE A 521 14.34 -21.74 14.25
CA ILE A 521 14.26 -20.71 13.21
C ILE A 521 14.03 -21.35 11.84
N PHE A 522 14.81 -22.37 11.46
CA PHE A 522 14.64 -23.07 10.18
C PHE A 522 13.24 -23.69 10.04
N LYS A 523 12.75 -24.35 11.09
CA LYS A 523 11.37 -24.89 11.13
C LYS A 523 10.30 -23.79 11.01
N THR A 524 10.54 -22.63 11.62
CA THR A 524 9.65 -21.46 11.51
C THR A 524 9.67 -20.92 10.08
N ILE A 525 10.83 -20.88 9.43
CA ILE A 525 10.94 -20.48 8.03
C ILE A 525 10.08 -21.40 7.15
N GLU A 526 10.24 -22.72 7.24
CA GLU A 526 9.48 -23.68 6.43
C GLU A 526 7.96 -23.51 6.60
N THR A 527 7.51 -23.49 7.86
CA THR A 527 6.07 -23.47 8.20
C THR A 527 5.39 -22.13 7.89
N GLN A 528 6.11 -21.02 8.04
CA GLN A 528 5.58 -19.68 7.83
C GLN A 528 5.77 -19.17 6.41
N ASN A 529 6.74 -19.70 5.66
CA ASN A 529 6.96 -19.34 4.26
C ASN A 529 6.43 -20.38 3.28
N LEU A 530 6.02 -21.56 3.75
CA LEU A 530 5.57 -22.67 2.90
C LEU A 530 6.64 -23.10 1.88
N ILE A 531 7.87 -23.20 2.35
CA ILE A 531 9.03 -23.70 1.60
C ILE A 531 9.59 -24.93 2.31
N GLU A 532 10.29 -25.77 1.55
CA GLU A 532 11.03 -26.92 2.07
C GLU A 532 12.52 -26.58 2.01
N LEU A 533 13.22 -26.70 3.14
CA LEU A 533 14.65 -26.41 3.23
C LEU A 533 15.45 -27.72 3.19
N SER A 534 16.69 -27.64 2.76
CA SER A 534 17.57 -28.81 2.82
C SER A 534 17.99 -29.11 4.26
N ASP A 535 17.90 -30.39 4.65
CA ASP A 535 18.38 -30.84 5.95
C ASP A 535 19.88 -30.57 6.13
N ILE A 536 20.25 -30.12 7.32
CA ILE A 536 21.64 -29.88 7.71
C ILE A 536 22.15 -31.10 8.48
N PRO A 537 23.20 -31.80 8.00
CA PRO A 537 23.69 -33.04 8.61
C PRO A 537 24.55 -32.74 9.85
N GLU A 538 23.90 -32.41 10.96
CA GLU A 538 24.52 -32.01 12.23
C GLU A 538 25.46 -33.06 12.81
N GLU A 539 25.26 -34.34 12.51
CA GLU A 539 26.13 -35.43 12.95
C GLU A 539 27.55 -35.37 12.36
N THR A 540 27.75 -34.54 11.33
CA THR A 540 29.05 -34.34 10.68
C THR A 540 29.85 -33.16 11.24
N LEU A 541 29.29 -32.45 12.23
CA LEU A 541 29.95 -31.33 12.90
C LEU A 541 31.15 -31.81 13.73
N ILE A 542 32.28 -31.11 13.58
CA ILE A 542 33.54 -31.46 14.26
C ILE A 542 33.78 -30.47 15.39
N TYR A 543 33.98 -30.98 16.61
CA TYR A 543 34.32 -30.20 17.78
C TYR A 543 35.78 -30.41 18.17
N ASP A 544 36.42 -29.38 18.72
CA ASP A 544 37.76 -29.47 19.30
C ASP A 544 37.73 -30.10 20.70
N GLU A 545 38.92 -30.23 21.31
CA GLU A 545 39.09 -30.83 22.65
C GLU A 545 38.38 -30.06 23.78
N ASN A 546 38.02 -28.80 23.54
CA ASN A 546 37.28 -27.94 24.47
C ASN A 546 35.78 -27.89 24.14
N ASN A 547 35.30 -28.78 23.26
CA ASN A 547 33.92 -28.83 22.79
C ASN A 547 33.48 -27.58 22.01
N ASN A 548 34.42 -26.84 21.40
CA ASN A 548 34.10 -25.74 20.50
C ASN A 548 34.01 -26.25 19.06
N LEU A 549 33.07 -25.71 18.29
CA LEU A 549 32.91 -26.08 16.89
C LEU A 549 34.13 -25.64 16.06
N VAL A 550 34.73 -26.58 15.32
CA VAL A 550 35.92 -26.32 14.50
C VAL A 550 35.56 -25.49 13.28
N LYS A 551 36.25 -24.36 13.10
CA LYS A 551 36.15 -23.52 11.90
C LYS A 551 36.62 -24.28 10.66
N LYS A 552 35.69 -24.59 9.76
CA LYS A 552 35.95 -25.11 8.41
C LYS A 552 34.80 -24.77 7.45
N GLN A 553 35.02 -25.05 6.17
CA GLN A 553 33.97 -25.03 5.16
C GLN A 553 33.39 -26.44 5.01
N TYR A 554 32.06 -26.56 5.14
CA TYR A 554 31.31 -27.78 4.93
C TYR A 554 30.74 -27.79 3.51
N ASP A 555 31.21 -28.72 2.68
CA ASP A 555 30.72 -28.93 1.32
C ASP A 555 29.60 -29.98 1.33
N TRP A 556 28.50 -29.65 2.00
CA TRP A 556 27.31 -30.50 2.00
C TRP A 556 26.63 -30.37 0.64
N SER A 557 26.20 -31.48 0.07
CA SER A 557 25.47 -31.52 -1.21
C SER A 557 24.02 -31.05 -1.07
N ILE A 558 23.81 -29.93 -0.36
CA ILE A 558 22.52 -29.25 -0.26
C ILE A 558 22.31 -28.41 -1.51
N THR A 559 21.10 -28.42 -2.06
CA THR A 559 20.74 -27.64 -3.26
C THR A 559 20.71 -26.13 -2.97
N GLY A 560 20.45 -25.77 -1.72
CA GLY A 560 20.48 -24.39 -1.22
C GLY A 560 19.26 -23.58 -1.68
N THR A 561 18.33 -23.35 -0.76
CA THR A 561 17.10 -22.60 -1.01
C THR A 561 17.40 -21.11 -1.10
N GLN A 562 17.20 -20.54 -2.30
CA GLN A 562 17.34 -19.10 -2.51
C GLN A 562 16.15 -18.35 -1.90
N SER A 563 16.43 -17.20 -1.26
CA SER A 563 15.36 -16.29 -0.85
C SER A 563 14.54 -15.85 -2.06
N SER A 564 13.22 -15.93 -1.90
CA SER A 564 12.25 -15.47 -2.90
C SER A 564 11.65 -14.12 -2.54
N GLN A 565 12.04 -13.56 -1.39
CA GLN A 565 11.53 -12.29 -0.86
C GLN A 565 12.39 -11.08 -1.25
N THR A 566 13.55 -11.31 -1.88
CA THR A 566 14.46 -10.26 -2.36
C THR A 566 14.14 -9.78 -3.78
N LEU A 567 13.09 -10.30 -4.41
CA LEU A 567 12.70 -9.96 -5.78
C LEU A 567 12.16 -8.53 -5.87
N GLN A 568 12.40 -7.88 -7.02
CA GLN A 568 12.11 -6.47 -7.22
C GLN A 568 11.19 -6.23 -8.42
N ARG A 569 10.57 -5.03 -8.45
CA ARG A 569 9.81 -4.57 -9.61
C ARG A 569 10.64 -4.68 -10.89
N GLY A 570 10.04 -5.25 -11.93
CA GLY A 570 10.69 -5.47 -13.21
C GLY A 570 11.36 -6.83 -13.36
N ASP A 571 11.55 -7.58 -12.27
CA ASP A 571 12.08 -8.94 -12.34
C ASP A 571 11.14 -9.86 -13.13
N MET A 572 11.78 -10.72 -13.91
CA MET A 572 11.13 -11.75 -14.71
C MET A 572 11.15 -13.06 -13.91
N ILE A 573 9.99 -13.67 -13.76
CA ILE A 573 9.80 -14.84 -12.91
C ILE A 573 8.94 -15.89 -13.62
N TYR A 574 9.03 -17.13 -13.16
CA TYR A 574 8.07 -18.18 -13.47
C TYR A 574 7.57 -18.85 -12.19
N THR A 575 6.44 -19.55 -12.29
CA THR A 575 5.92 -20.37 -11.19
C THR A 575 6.69 -21.68 -11.06
N GLY A 576 7.30 -21.95 -9.90
CA GLY A 576 8.06 -23.19 -9.69
C GLY A 576 7.17 -24.44 -9.62
N ALA A 577 5.95 -24.28 -9.11
CA ALA A 577 4.91 -25.29 -9.01
C ALA A 577 3.54 -24.71 -9.40
N ASN A 578 2.48 -25.51 -9.28
CA ASN A 578 1.13 -24.98 -9.43
C ASN A 578 0.86 -23.95 -8.33
N ALA A 579 0.47 -22.73 -8.72
CA ALA A 579 0.37 -21.59 -7.82
C ALA A 579 -1.02 -20.95 -7.88
N LYS A 580 -1.38 -20.19 -6.84
CA LYS A 580 -2.64 -19.43 -6.81
C LYS A 580 -2.38 -17.98 -7.15
N LEU A 581 -3.11 -17.45 -8.12
CA LEU A 581 -3.18 -16.01 -8.39
C LEU A 581 -4.36 -15.41 -7.62
N ARG A 582 -4.17 -14.27 -6.95
CA ARG A 582 -5.16 -13.67 -6.04
C ARG A 582 -5.48 -12.21 -6.41
N SER A 583 -6.63 -11.71 -5.95
CA SER A 583 -7.08 -10.34 -6.21
C SER A 583 -6.28 -9.28 -5.45
N ASN A 584 -5.87 -9.59 -4.22
CA ASN A 584 -4.97 -8.79 -3.38
C ASN A 584 -4.19 -9.75 -2.43
N PRO A 585 -3.21 -9.27 -1.62
CA PRO A 585 -2.39 -10.13 -0.75
C PRO A 585 -3.16 -11.04 0.22
N GLU A 586 -4.31 -10.59 0.71
CA GLU A 586 -5.21 -11.34 1.62
C GLU A 586 -6.47 -11.86 0.91
N GLY A 587 -6.63 -11.56 -0.38
CA GLY A 587 -7.88 -11.72 -1.12
C GLY A 587 -8.17 -13.14 -1.58
N THR A 588 -9.27 -13.27 -2.31
CA THR A 588 -9.73 -14.53 -2.89
C THR A 588 -8.85 -14.96 -4.06
N GLN A 589 -8.85 -16.26 -4.33
CA GLN A 589 -8.16 -16.83 -5.49
C GLN A 589 -8.92 -16.44 -6.77
N LEU A 590 -8.21 -15.82 -7.72
CA LEU A 590 -8.71 -15.55 -9.07
C LEU A 590 -8.64 -16.80 -9.94
N THR A 591 -7.48 -17.47 -9.94
CA THR A 591 -7.24 -18.67 -10.75
C THR A 591 -6.05 -19.48 -10.24
N THR A 592 -5.89 -20.70 -10.76
CA THR A 592 -4.71 -21.55 -10.55
C THR A 592 -3.79 -21.43 -11.76
N LEU A 593 -2.51 -21.21 -11.50
CA LEU A 593 -1.43 -21.14 -12.47
C LEU A 593 -0.72 -22.50 -12.51
N GLN A 594 -0.32 -22.93 -13.70
CA GLN A 594 0.50 -24.13 -13.86
C GLN A 594 1.96 -23.81 -13.54
N ALA A 595 2.78 -24.81 -13.20
CA ALA A 595 4.23 -24.65 -13.16
C ALA A 595 4.76 -24.08 -14.50
N TYR A 596 5.84 -23.32 -14.45
CA TYR A 596 6.48 -22.62 -15.58
C TYR A 596 5.67 -21.50 -16.24
N THR A 597 4.58 -21.02 -15.60
CA THR A 597 3.85 -19.85 -16.10
C THR A 597 4.70 -18.59 -15.94
N PRO A 598 5.03 -17.86 -17.03
CA PRO A 598 5.91 -16.70 -16.97
C PRO A 598 5.17 -15.41 -16.56
N PHE A 599 5.81 -14.60 -15.71
CA PHE A 599 5.30 -13.31 -15.23
C PHE A 599 6.40 -12.26 -15.14
N LYS A 600 5.98 -10.99 -15.16
CA LYS A 600 6.80 -9.84 -14.74
C LYS A 600 6.25 -9.30 -13.42
N ILE A 601 7.14 -8.96 -12.48
CA ILE A 601 6.76 -8.28 -11.24
C ILE A 601 6.45 -6.80 -11.53
N LEU A 602 5.24 -6.37 -11.17
CA LEU A 602 4.78 -4.99 -11.29
C LEU A 602 4.98 -4.18 -10.02
N ALA A 603 4.78 -4.80 -8.85
CA ALA A 603 4.90 -4.15 -7.54
C ALA A 603 5.06 -5.20 -6.41
N GLY A 604 5.37 -4.71 -5.21
CA GLY A 604 5.71 -5.51 -4.04
C GLY A 604 7.20 -5.47 -3.73
N PRO A 605 7.66 -6.19 -2.71
CA PRO A 605 6.89 -7.18 -1.93
C PRO A 605 5.80 -6.56 -1.04
N PHE A 606 4.66 -7.24 -0.90
CA PHE A 606 3.59 -6.89 0.04
C PHE A 606 3.54 -7.92 1.17
N GLU A 607 3.61 -7.47 2.42
CA GLU A 607 3.58 -8.39 3.57
C GLU A 607 2.24 -9.09 3.71
N LYS A 608 2.32 -10.38 4.07
CA LYS A 608 1.15 -11.17 4.46
C LYS A 608 1.02 -11.15 5.98
N ILE A 609 -0.18 -10.93 6.51
CA ILE A 609 -0.38 -10.89 7.97
C ILE A 609 -0.34 -12.32 8.53
N SER A 610 -1.02 -13.26 7.87
CA SER A 610 -1.18 -14.64 8.34
C SER A 610 0.03 -15.57 8.15
N LYS A 611 1.04 -15.14 7.40
CA LYS A 611 2.25 -15.90 7.04
C LYS A 611 3.48 -14.99 6.95
N HIS A 612 4.69 -15.54 6.84
CA HIS A 612 5.92 -14.71 6.75
C HIS A 612 6.41 -14.51 5.31
N TYR A 613 5.79 -15.20 4.33
CA TYR A 613 6.04 -14.94 2.93
C TYR A 613 5.37 -13.63 2.47
N VAL A 614 5.95 -13.03 1.44
CA VAL A 614 5.38 -11.83 0.78
C VAL A 614 4.62 -12.19 -0.48
N MET A 615 3.77 -11.28 -0.92
CA MET A 615 3.04 -11.34 -2.18
C MET A 615 3.63 -10.35 -3.18
N TYR A 616 3.72 -10.75 -4.44
CA TYR A 616 4.12 -9.87 -5.54
C TYR A 616 2.95 -9.62 -6.47
N LYS A 617 2.72 -8.36 -6.86
CA LYS A 617 1.80 -8.04 -7.94
C LYS A 617 2.49 -8.36 -9.26
N VAL A 618 1.87 -9.18 -10.08
CA VAL A 618 2.46 -9.74 -11.30
C VAL A 618 1.55 -9.58 -12.50
N GLN A 619 2.14 -9.50 -13.70
CA GLN A 619 1.41 -9.46 -14.96
C GLN A 619 2.08 -10.35 -16.01
N GLY A 620 1.27 -11.10 -16.76
CA GLY A 620 1.75 -12.05 -17.76
C GLY A 620 0.60 -12.77 -18.47
N ASN A 621 0.71 -12.91 -19.80
CA ASN A 621 -0.26 -13.62 -20.65
C ASN A 621 -1.74 -13.19 -20.45
N GLY A 622 -1.99 -11.88 -20.27
CA GLY A 622 -3.33 -11.34 -20.04
C GLY A 622 -3.89 -11.56 -18.64
N LEU A 623 -3.09 -12.12 -17.72
CA LEU A 623 -3.40 -12.20 -16.29
C LEU A 623 -2.67 -11.10 -15.53
N GLU A 624 -3.34 -10.55 -14.53
CA GLU A 624 -2.77 -9.67 -13.52
C GLU A 624 -3.33 -10.05 -12.15
N GLY A 625 -2.49 -10.01 -11.11
CA GLY A 625 -2.91 -10.32 -9.74
C GLY A 625 -1.72 -10.49 -8.81
N TYR A 626 -1.93 -11.12 -7.66
CA TYR A 626 -0.92 -11.31 -6.63
C TYR A 626 -0.54 -12.78 -6.48
N ILE A 627 0.77 -13.05 -6.40
CA ILE A 627 1.34 -14.38 -6.22
C ILE A 627 2.28 -14.43 -5.02
N ALA A 628 2.25 -15.53 -4.27
CA ALA A 628 3.11 -15.72 -3.12
C ALA A 628 4.56 -16.01 -3.55
N SER A 629 5.52 -15.33 -2.92
CA SER A 629 6.97 -15.51 -3.07
C SER A 629 7.46 -16.97 -3.10
N PRO A 630 7.02 -17.91 -2.23
CA PRO A 630 7.47 -19.31 -2.29
C PRO A 630 7.15 -20.03 -3.61
N ASN A 631 6.19 -19.52 -4.38
CA ASN A 631 5.77 -20.16 -5.63
C ASN A 631 6.52 -19.64 -6.87
N VAL A 632 7.43 -18.68 -6.72
CA VAL A 632 8.06 -18.00 -7.86
C VAL A 632 9.57 -18.14 -7.84
N THR A 633 10.13 -18.20 -9.03
CA THR A 633 11.58 -18.28 -9.24
C THR A 633 11.98 -17.26 -10.30
N LYS A 634 13.00 -16.46 -10.00
CA LYS A 634 13.58 -15.50 -10.94
C LYS A 634 14.33 -16.24 -12.04
N ALA A 635 14.00 -15.94 -13.29
CA ALA A 635 14.68 -16.52 -14.45
C ALA A 635 14.50 -15.67 -15.71
N ASN A 636 15.29 -16.00 -16.73
CA ASN A 636 15.04 -15.52 -18.08
C ASN A 636 13.87 -16.31 -18.67
N VAL A 637 12.68 -15.71 -18.60
CA VAL A 637 11.44 -16.30 -19.12
C VAL A 637 11.07 -15.72 -20.49
N TYR A 638 10.22 -16.43 -21.22
CA TYR A 638 9.87 -16.10 -22.60
C TYR A 638 8.37 -15.81 -22.74
N PHE A 639 8.06 -14.68 -23.38
CA PHE A 639 6.69 -14.26 -23.71
C PHE A 639 6.48 -14.27 -25.22
N PHE A 640 5.36 -14.86 -25.65
CA PHE A 640 4.96 -14.87 -27.05
C PHE A 640 3.57 -14.22 -27.18
N PRO A 641 3.44 -13.08 -27.88
CA PRO A 641 2.22 -12.27 -27.90
C PRO A 641 1.04 -12.97 -28.59
N ASP A 642 1.32 -13.95 -29.45
CA ASP A 642 0.35 -14.74 -30.20
C ASP A 642 -0.12 -16.01 -29.45
N ILE A 643 0.40 -16.26 -28.24
CA ILE A 643 -0.14 -17.25 -27.32
C ILE A 643 -1.10 -16.54 -26.37
N LYS A 644 -2.34 -17.04 -26.27
CA LYS A 644 -3.35 -16.54 -25.31
C LYS A 644 -3.70 -17.54 -24.21
N SER A 645 -3.46 -18.84 -24.46
CA SER A 645 -3.71 -19.89 -23.46
C SER A 645 -2.60 -19.91 -22.41
N ASN A 646 -2.97 -19.80 -21.13
CA ASN A 646 -2.03 -19.87 -19.99
C ASN A 646 -1.26 -21.19 -19.96
N GLU A 647 -1.95 -22.31 -20.19
CA GLU A 647 -1.33 -23.63 -20.23
C GLU A 647 -0.30 -23.72 -21.37
N LEU A 648 -0.63 -23.15 -22.53
CA LEU A 648 0.32 -23.13 -23.65
C LEU A 648 1.50 -22.18 -23.38
N ALA A 649 1.26 -21.03 -22.76
CA ALA A 649 2.32 -20.10 -22.38
C ALA A 649 3.30 -20.75 -21.39
N ALA A 650 2.80 -21.46 -20.39
CA ALA A 650 3.62 -22.23 -19.45
C ALA A 650 4.44 -23.31 -20.16
N ALA A 651 3.80 -24.10 -21.03
CA ALA A 651 4.46 -25.16 -21.76
C ALA A 651 5.56 -24.66 -22.70
N VAL A 652 5.29 -23.60 -23.46
CA VAL A 652 6.27 -23.01 -24.37
C VAL A 652 7.40 -22.32 -23.60
N ASN A 653 7.11 -21.65 -22.48
CA ASN A 653 8.13 -21.09 -21.62
C ASN A 653 9.06 -22.18 -21.07
N TYR A 654 8.53 -23.30 -20.56
CA TYR A 654 9.34 -24.45 -20.13
C TYR A 654 10.27 -24.95 -21.23
N LEU A 655 9.75 -25.17 -22.45
CA LEU A 655 10.56 -25.63 -23.58
C LEU A 655 11.63 -24.61 -23.99
N ALA A 656 11.32 -23.31 -23.90
CA ALA A 656 12.25 -22.25 -24.25
C ALA A 656 13.37 -22.10 -23.22
N MET A 657 13.03 -22.20 -21.92
CA MET A 657 14.01 -22.24 -20.83
C MET A 657 14.96 -23.44 -20.97
N ASN A 658 14.46 -24.57 -21.45
CA ASN A 658 15.26 -25.76 -21.78
C ASN A 658 15.94 -25.70 -23.17
N LYS A 659 15.90 -24.55 -23.85
CA LYS A 659 16.52 -24.30 -25.17
C LYS A 659 16.02 -25.23 -26.28
N LEU A 660 14.82 -25.80 -26.14
CA LEU A 660 14.20 -26.67 -27.13
C LEU A 660 13.40 -25.89 -28.19
N VAL A 661 12.93 -24.68 -27.85
CA VAL A 661 12.21 -23.78 -28.76
C VAL A 661 12.66 -22.33 -28.58
N THR A 662 12.65 -21.53 -29.64
CA THR A 662 13.12 -20.12 -29.60
C THR A 662 12.15 -19.12 -30.26
N GLY A 663 10.97 -19.56 -30.71
CA GLY A 663 10.04 -18.72 -31.47
C GLY A 663 10.56 -18.37 -32.88
N TYR A 664 9.99 -17.32 -33.47
CA TYR A 664 10.42 -16.72 -34.73
C TYR A 664 11.04 -15.34 -34.48
N ASP A 665 11.79 -14.83 -35.46
CA ASP A 665 12.49 -13.54 -35.37
C ASP A 665 11.53 -12.34 -35.18
N ASP A 666 10.26 -12.51 -35.54
CA ASP A 666 9.18 -11.54 -35.32
C ASP A 666 8.63 -11.53 -33.88
N GLY A 667 9.20 -12.35 -32.98
CA GLY A 667 8.79 -12.49 -31.58
C GLY A 667 7.59 -13.41 -31.35
N THR A 668 7.03 -14.03 -32.39
CA THR A 668 5.86 -14.93 -32.28
C THR A 668 6.26 -16.39 -32.14
N PHE A 669 5.33 -17.24 -31.66
CA PHE A 669 5.52 -18.69 -31.60
C PHE A 669 4.85 -19.44 -32.76
N LYS A 670 3.80 -18.86 -33.34
CA LYS A 670 2.85 -19.39 -34.34
C LYS A 670 2.20 -20.70 -33.89
N PRO A 671 1.43 -20.71 -32.78
CA PRO A 671 0.94 -21.93 -32.15
C PRO A 671 -0.03 -22.75 -33.02
N TYR A 672 -0.67 -22.12 -34.01
CA TYR A 672 -1.65 -22.74 -34.90
C TYR A 672 -1.07 -23.28 -36.20
N ASP A 673 0.20 -22.97 -36.51
CA ASP A 673 0.85 -23.54 -37.70
C ASP A 673 0.99 -25.05 -37.54
N ARG A 674 0.76 -25.77 -38.64
CA ARG A 674 0.93 -27.22 -38.69
C ARG A 674 2.41 -27.58 -38.57
N LEU A 675 2.73 -28.57 -37.75
CA LEU A 675 4.11 -28.96 -37.51
C LEU A 675 4.60 -29.90 -38.62
N LEU A 676 5.72 -29.53 -39.25
CA LEU A 676 6.41 -30.36 -40.23
C LEU A 676 7.17 -31.49 -39.54
N ARG A 677 7.22 -32.66 -40.18
CA ARG A 677 7.91 -33.85 -39.67
C ARG A 677 9.39 -33.57 -39.36
N ARG A 678 10.07 -32.78 -40.19
CA ARG A 678 11.46 -32.37 -39.96
C ARG A 678 11.68 -31.52 -38.71
N HIS A 679 10.72 -30.66 -38.36
CA HIS A 679 10.82 -29.83 -37.17
C HIS A 679 10.60 -30.68 -35.90
N ALA A 680 9.67 -31.63 -35.96
CA ALA A 680 9.49 -32.61 -34.88
C ALA A 680 10.73 -33.50 -34.68
N ALA A 681 11.35 -33.97 -35.77
CA ALA A 681 12.58 -34.75 -35.71
C ALA A 681 13.74 -33.96 -35.10
N LYS A 682 13.97 -32.72 -35.56
CA LYS A 682 14.97 -31.82 -34.99
C LYS A 682 14.82 -31.68 -33.48
N LEU A 683 13.59 -31.41 -33.03
CA LEU A 683 13.31 -31.16 -31.63
C LEU A 683 13.58 -32.42 -30.79
N LEU A 684 13.03 -33.58 -31.17
CA LEU A 684 13.23 -34.83 -30.43
C LEU A 684 14.68 -35.30 -30.44
N VAL A 685 15.41 -35.18 -31.56
CA VAL A 685 16.82 -35.58 -31.64
C VAL A 685 17.68 -34.73 -30.71
N ASN A 686 17.46 -33.41 -30.69
CA ASN A 686 18.21 -32.51 -29.83
C ASN A 686 17.89 -32.73 -28.35
N GLU A 687 16.61 -32.90 -28.03
CA GLU A 687 16.14 -33.14 -26.66
C GLU A 687 16.72 -34.44 -26.10
N LEU A 688 16.62 -35.53 -26.86
CA LEU A 688 17.08 -36.86 -26.43
C LEU A 688 18.62 -37.01 -26.53
N GLY A 689 19.35 -35.98 -26.96
CA GLY A 689 20.80 -36.02 -27.14
C GLY A 689 21.27 -37.09 -28.13
N LEU A 690 20.45 -37.41 -29.13
CA LEU A 690 20.73 -38.52 -30.04
C LEU A 690 21.82 -38.17 -31.05
N SER A 691 22.70 -39.12 -31.29
CA SER A 691 23.73 -39.05 -32.34
C SER A 691 23.51 -40.14 -33.37
N LEU A 692 24.09 -39.96 -34.55
CA LEU A 692 24.01 -40.96 -35.61
C LEU A 692 24.85 -42.19 -35.22
N PRO A 693 24.28 -43.40 -35.14
CA PRO A 693 25.04 -44.60 -34.80
C PRO A 693 26.17 -44.84 -35.81
N ALA A 694 27.34 -45.23 -35.31
CA ALA A 694 28.51 -45.47 -36.16
C ALA A 694 28.22 -46.54 -37.24
N GLY A 695 28.55 -46.22 -38.49
CA GLY A 695 28.33 -47.12 -39.63
C GLY A 695 26.88 -47.22 -40.11
N TYR A 696 25.95 -46.44 -39.53
CA TYR A 696 24.57 -46.39 -40.01
C TYR A 696 24.52 -45.86 -41.46
N LYS A 697 23.79 -46.59 -42.32
CA LYS A 697 23.53 -46.20 -43.70
C LYS A 697 22.07 -45.78 -43.81
N PRO A 698 21.76 -44.51 -44.16
CA PRO A 698 20.40 -44.04 -44.32
C PRO A 698 19.60 -44.92 -45.29
N LYS A 699 18.36 -45.25 -44.93
CA LYS A 699 17.46 -46.03 -45.80
C LYS A 699 16.56 -45.11 -46.62
N ALA A 700 16.25 -43.94 -46.08
CA ALA A 700 15.45 -42.93 -46.74
C ALA A 700 16.09 -42.40 -48.03
N THR A 701 15.26 -42.23 -49.05
CA THR A 701 15.67 -41.70 -50.37
C THR A 701 15.01 -40.35 -50.68
N ASP A 702 14.11 -39.89 -49.81
CA ASP A 702 13.26 -38.71 -49.97
C ASP A 702 13.79 -37.46 -49.23
N ILE A 703 15.07 -37.48 -48.84
CA ILE A 703 15.82 -36.34 -48.31
C ILE A 703 17.30 -36.49 -48.66
N LYS A 704 17.98 -35.41 -49.06
CA LYS A 704 19.39 -35.43 -49.50
C LYS A 704 20.34 -34.67 -48.56
N PRO A 705 21.63 -35.05 -48.50
CA PRO A 705 22.64 -34.29 -47.77
C PRO A 705 22.64 -32.81 -48.16
N GLY A 706 22.66 -31.92 -47.15
CA GLY A 706 22.61 -30.47 -47.34
C GLY A 706 21.20 -29.87 -47.29
N GLU A 707 20.13 -30.68 -47.35
CA GLU A 707 18.78 -30.19 -47.09
C GLU A 707 18.57 -29.80 -45.62
N LEU A 708 17.64 -28.87 -45.39
CA LEU A 708 17.31 -28.40 -44.04
C LEU A 708 16.89 -29.58 -43.15
N ASN A 709 17.55 -29.71 -42.00
CA ASN A 709 17.36 -30.79 -41.03
C ASN A 709 17.65 -32.20 -41.56
N TYR A 710 18.51 -32.35 -42.57
CA TYR A 710 18.94 -33.66 -43.04
C TYR A 710 19.49 -34.53 -41.91
N ASN A 711 20.45 -34.02 -41.14
CA ASN A 711 21.11 -34.80 -40.08
C ASN A 711 20.12 -35.31 -39.02
N GLU A 712 19.26 -34.44 -38.49
CA GLU A 712 18.29 -34.83 -37.47
C GLU A 712 17.25 -35.81 -38.01
N MET A 713 16.87 -35.69 -39.28
CA MET A 713 15.97 -36.65 -39.93
C MET A 713 16.59 -38.05 -40.04
N ILE A 714 17.86 -38.15 -40.41
CA ILE A 714 18.57 -39.43 -40.48
C ILE A 714 18.81 -40.02 -39.08
N ILE A 715 19.13 -39.18 -38.09
CA ILE A 715 19.28 -39.64 -36.69
C ILE A 715 17.93 -40.19 -36.19
N ALA A 716 16.82 -39.49 -36.45
CA ALA A 716 15.49 -39.97 -36.11
C ALA A 716 15.11 -41.28 -36.84
N GLU A 717 15.60 -41.50 -38.06
CA GLU A 717 15.47 -42.78 -38.78
C GLU A 717 16.27 -43.89 -38.08
N ALA A 718 17.52 -43.61 -37.74
CA ALA A 718 18.44 -44.58 -37.14
C ALA A 718 17.97 -45.09 -35.78
N HIS A 719 17.35 -44.23 -34.99
CA HIS A 719 16.75 -44.55 -33.69
C HIS A 719 15.30 -45.03 -33.79
N GLY A 720 14.77 -45.24 -35.01
CA GLY A 720 13.43 -45.78 -35.23
C GLY A 720 12.27 -44.85 -34.85
N LEU A 721 12.56 -43.58 -34.52
CA LEU A 721 11.57 -42.57 -34.20
C LEU A 721 10.72 -42.26 -35.44
N MET A 722 11.34 -42.10 -36.61
CA MET A 722 10.68 -41.80 -37.88
C MET A 722 11.13 -42.73 -39.01
N GLY A 723 10.48 -42.64 -40.18
CA GLY A 723 10.87 -43.40 -41.38
C GLY A 723 10.22 -44.78 -41.55
N GLN A 724 9.29 -45.17 -40.67
CA GLN A 724 8.49 -46.39 -40.86
C GLN A 724 7.53 -46.22 -42.06
N GLY A 725 7.58 -47.12 -43.04
CA GLY A 725 6.72 -47.10 -44.24
C GLY A 725 7.42 -46.56 -45.50
N SER A 726 6.79 -45.61 -46.20
CA SER A 726 7.19 -45.14 -47.54
C SER A 726 8.22 -43.98 -47.55
N GLY A 727 9.02 -43.80 -46.50
CA GLY A 727 10.03 -42.73 -46.40
C GLY A 727 9.86 -41.80 -45.19
N LEU A 728 10.78 -40.84 -45.06
CA LEU A 728 10.87 -39.90 -43.94
C LEU A 728 9.87 -38.73 -44.05
N ARG A 729 9.66 -38.26 -45.28
CA ARG A 729 8.69 -37.24 -45.72
C ARG A 729 8.87 -35.91 -44.97
N PRO A 730 10.04 -35.26 -45.07
CA PRO A 730 10.42 -34.11 -44.23
C PRO A 730 9.52 -32.87 -44.42
N ASN A 731 8.89 -32.75 -45.60
CA ASN A 731 8.00 -31.64 -45.97
C ASN A 731 6.52 -31.92 -45.70
N GLU A 732 6.15 -33.12 -45.25
CA GLU A 732 4.78 -33.41 -44.83
C GLU A 732 4.52 -32.93 -43.40
N HIS A 733 3.28 -32.56 -43.14
CA HIS A 733 2.82 -32.23 -41.80
C HIS A 733 2.59 -33.51 -40.99
N LEU A 734 2.93 -33.45 -39.70
CA LEU A 734 2.77 -34.57 -38.78
C LEU A 734 1.30 -34.71 -38.36
N THR A 735 0.72 -35.90 -38.47
CA THR A 735 -0.63 -36.16 -37.93
C THR A 735 -0.58 -36.45 -36.43
N ARG A 736 -1.70 -36.28 -35.74
CA ARG A 736 -1.80 -36.57 -34.29
C ARG A 736 -1.53 -38.05 -33.96
N ALA A 737 -1.95 -38.98 -34.82
CA ALA A 737 -1.58 -40.39 -34.67
C ALA A 737 -0.07 -40.60 -34.80
N GLN A 738 0.56 -39.99 -35.80
CA GLN A 738 2.02 -40.10 -35.97
C GLN A 738 2.77 -39.46 -34.81
N MET A 739 2.31 -38.31 -34.31
CA MET A 739 2.83 -37.67 -33.10
C MET A 739 2.76 -38.61 -31.88
N ALA A 740 1.63 -39.30 -31.68
CA ALA A 740 1.51 -40.27 -30.60
C ALA A 740 2.54 -41.41 -30.71
N ALA A 741 2.68 -41.98 -31.91
CA ALA A 741 3.63 -43.06 -32.14
C ALA A 741 5.09 -42.63 -31.89
N ILE A 742 5.49 -41.44 -32.32
CA ILE A 742 6.87 -40.96 -32.11
C ILE A 742 7.15 -40.62 -30.64
N LEU A 743 6.20 -40.04 -29.91
CA LEU A 743 6.39 -39.74 -28.48
C LEU A 743 6.44 -41.02 -27.65
N VAL A 744 5.60 -42.02 -27.95
CA VAL A 744 5.66 -43.32 -27.28
C VAL A 744 6.99 -44.01 -27.55
N ARG A 745 7.53 -43.97 -28.77
CA ARG A 745 8.87 -44.51 -29.04
C ARG A 745 9.99 -43.76 -28.32
N ALA A 746 9.91 -42.42 -28.32
CA ALA A 746 10.91 -41.56 -27.70
C ALA A 746 10.97 -41.73 -26.17
N TYR A 747 9.82 -41.85 -25.51
CA TYR A 747 9.71 -41.83 -24.05
C TYR A 747 9.16 -43.14 -23.46
N ASN A 748 9.26 -44.27 -24.19
CA ASN A 748 8.68 -45.54 -23.78
C ASN A 748 9.14 -45.99 -22.39
N GLU A 749 10.40 -45.73 -22.04
CA GLU A 749 11.00 -46.12 -20.76
C GLU A 749 10.50 -45.27 -19.58
N HIS A 750 9.92 -44.10 -19.86
CA HIS A 750 9.39 -43.18 -18.86
C HIS A 750 7.86 -43.18 -18.77
N TYR A 751 7.19 -43.86 -19.70
CA TYR A 751 5.74 -44.00 -19.67
C TYR A 751 5.32 -45.25 -18.91
N PHE A 752 4.32 -45.08 -18.05
CA PHE A 752 3.66 -46.21 -17.41
C PHE A 752 2.90 -47.03 -18.45
N ALA A 753 3.03 -48.36 -18.34
CA ALA A 753 2.27 -49.28 -19.16
C ALA A 753 0.77 -49.18 -18.82
N PRO A 754 -0.11 -48.96 -19.82
CA PRO A 754 -1.54 -48.82 -19.54
C PRO A 754 -2.16 -50.08 -18.92
N THR A 755 -2.78 -49.92 -17.76
CA THR A 755 -3.61 -50.98 -17.13
C THR A 755 -5.08 -50.88 -17.52
N THR A 756 -5.48 -49.75 -18.12
CA THR A 756 -6.84 -49.48 -18.59
C THR A 756 -6.82 -48.88 -19.98
N ASN A 757 -7.96 -48.99 -20.67
CA ASN A 757 -8.16 -48.42 -22.00
C ASN A 757 -9.06 -47.19 -21.91
N LYS A 758 -8.59 -46.03 -22.34
CA LYS A 758 -9.41 -44.82 -22.49
C LYS A 758 -10.36 -44.99 -23.68
N LYS A 759 -11.65 -44.76 -23.44
CA LYS A 759 -12.65 -44.68 -24.52
C LYS A 759 -12.63 -43.28 -25.11
N PHE A 760 -12.33 -43.17 -26.40
CA PHE A 760 -12.43 -41.92 -27.15
C PHE A 760 -13.77 -41.86 -27.89
N THR A 761 -14.32 -40.68 -28.10
CA THR A 761 -15.63 -40.53 -28.75
C THR A 761 -15.58 -40.78 -30.26
N ASP A 762 -14.42 -40.57 -30.89
CA ASP A 762 -14.13 -40.86 -32.29
C ASP A 762 -13.57 -42.27 -32.53
N GLN A 763 -13.83 -43.22 -31.62
CA GLN A 763 -13.23 -44.54 -31.63
C GLN A 763 -13.67 -45.39 -32.85
N HIS A 764 -12.95 -45.20 -33.96
CA HIS A 764 -12.78 -46.17 -35.03
C HIS A 764 -11.54 -47.03 -34.75
N GLN A 765 -11.35 -48.16 -35.45
CA GLN A 765 -10.11 -48.95 -35.34
C GLN A 765 -8.92 -48.12 -35.83
N PHE A 766 -8.24 -47.42 -34.91
CA PHE A 766 -6.99 -46.71 -35.20
C PHE A 766 -5.85 -47.72 -35.31
N TRP A 767 -5.02 -47.61 -36.35
CA TRP A 767 -3.86 -48.48 -36.55
C TRP A 767 -2.86 -48.43 -35.37
N ASN A 768 -2.84 -47.31 -34.63
CA ASN A 768 -1.97 -47.06 -33.49
C ASN A 768 -2.74 -46.76 -32.19
N TYR A 769 -3.92 -47.35 -32.01
CA TYR A 769 -4.72 -47.16 -30.79
C TYR A 769 -3.89 -47.39 -29.51
N LYS A 770 -2.97 -48.38 -29.51
CA LYS A 770 -2.09 -48.67 -28.38
C LYS A 770 -1.28 -47.44 -27.96
N ASP A 771 -0.64 -46.75 -28.90
CA ASP A 771 0.20 -45.58 -28.61
C ASP A 771 -0.65 -44.40 -28.09
N ILE A 772 -1.81 -44.19 -28.71
CA ILE A 772 -2.77 -43.15 -28.29
C ILE A 772 -3.27 -43.43 -26.86
N ASN A 773 -3.56 -44.69 -26.55
CA ASN A 773 -3.96 -45.11 -25.21
C ASN A 773 -2.83 -44.92 -24.20
N THR A 774 -1.58 -45.19 -24.56
CA THR A 774 -0.41 -44.91 -23.72
C THR A 774 -0.31 -43.44 -23.37
N LEU A 775 -0.46 -42.54 -24.34
CA LEU A 775 -0.47 -41.10 -24.06
C LEU A 775 -1.61 -40.68 -23.12
N ALA A 776 -2.79 -41.28 -23.30
CA ALA A 776 -3.94 -40.97 -22.45
C ALA A 776 -3.78 -41.46 -21.01
N TYR A 777 -3.27 -42.68 -20.84
CA TYR A 777 -3.02 -43.27 -19.53
C TYR A 777 -2.02 -42.44 -18.70
N ASN A 778 -1.02 -41.87 -19.38
CA ASN A 778 0.01 -41.02 -18.78
C ASN A 778 -0.36 -39.53 -18.72
N ASN A 779 -1.63 -39.16 -18.95
CA ASN A 779 -2.11 -37.77 -18.97
C ASN A 779 -1.39 -36.83 -19.96
N ILE A 780 -0.66 -37.37 -20.93
CA ILE A 780 -0.05 -36.60 -22.02
C ILE A 780 -1.16 -36.02 -22.91
N THR A 781 -2.23 -36.77 -23.14
CA THR A 781 -3.44 -36.30 -23.81
C THR A 781 -4.69 -36.41 -22.91
N VAL A 782 -5.40 -35.30 -22.77
CA VAL A 782 -6.60 -35.20 -21.90
C VAL A 782 -7.92 -35.09 -22.68
N VAL A 783 -7.87 -35.12 -24.01
CA VAL A 783 -9.05 -34.92 -24.87
C VAL A 783 -10.00 -36.13 -24.87
N ASN A 784 -11.29 -35.88 -25.15
CA ASN A 784 -12.31 -36.91 -25.34
C ASN A 784 -12.35 -37.44 -26.79
N GLU A 785 -12.08 -36.57 -27.76
CA GLU A 785 -11.96 -36.90 -29.19
C GLU A 785 -10.48 -36.76 -29.58
N PHE A 786 -9.84 -37.82 -30.07
CA PHE A 786 -8.40 -37.77 -30.34
C PHE A 786 -8.06 -37.14 -31.69
N LYS A 787 -8.91 -37.31 -32.71
CA LYS A 787 -8.72 -36.85 -34.10
C LYS A 787 -7.39 -37.30 -34.70
N PRO A 788 -7.15 -38.61 -34.86
CA PRO A 788 -5.84 -39.16 -35.23
C PRO A 788 -5.30 -38.71 -36.59
N ASN A 789 -6.20 -38.40 -37.53
CA ASN A 789 -5.85 -38.00 -38.90
C ASN A 789 -5.60 -36.49 -39.04
N ASP A 790 -6.00 -35.68 -38.06
CA ASP A 790 -5.76 -34.25 -38.08
C ASP A 790 -4.26 -33.96 -37.93
N TYR A 791 -3.80 -32.89 -38.55
CA TYR A 791 -2.43 -32.41 -38.38
C TYR A 791 -2.24 -31.79 -37.00
N VAL A 792 -1.12 -32.11 -36.35
CA VAL A 792 -0.75 -31.49 -35.07
C VAL A 792 -0.19 -30.09 -35.32
N THR A 793 -0.64 -29.12 -34.52
CA THR A 793 -0.07 -27.77 -34.57
C THR A 793 1.19 -27.67 -33.71
N ARG A 794 2.00 -26.62 -33.92
CA ARG A 794 3.16 -26.31 -33.06
C ARG A 794 2.80 -26.22 -31.59
N GLY A 795 1.71 -25.52 -31.26
CA GLY A 795 1.23 -25.38 -29.89
C GLY A 795 0.77 -26.70 -29.29
N GLN A 796 0.04 -27.53 -30.06
CA GLN A 796 -0.35 -28.85 -29.59
C GLN A 796 0.85 -29.76 -29.33
N PHE A 797 1.84 -29.76 -30.22
CA PHE A 797 3.06 -30.54 -30.03
C PHE A 797 3.85 -30.08 -28.80
N ALA A 798 3.96 -28.78 -28.57
CA ALA A 798 4.58 -28.22 -27.37
C ALA A 798 3.89 -28.74 -26.09
N LEU A 799 2.56 -28.73 -26.04
CA LEU A 799 1.81 -29.27 -24.89
C LEU A 799 2.10 -30.75 -24.64
N PHE A 800 2.07 -31.58 -25.69
CA PHE A 800 2.34 -33.01 -25.56
C PHE A 800 3.76 -33.26 -25.08
N LEU A 801 4.74 -32.60 -25.69
CA LEU A 801 6.13 -32.76 -25.34
C LEU A 801 6.42 -32.28 -23.91
N THR A 802 5.95 -31.10 -23.51
CA THR A 802 6.15 -30.61 -22.14
C THR A 802 5.60 -31.61 -21.12
N ARG A 803 4.41 -32.17 -21.35
CA ARG A 803 3.86 -33.20 -20.45
C ARG A 803 4.72 -34.46 -20.40
N SER A 804 5.31 -34.87 -21.52
CA SER A 804 6.24 -36.01 -21.56
C SER A 804 7.50 -35.75 -20.75
N LEU A 805 8.07 -34.56 -20.89
CA LEU A 805 9.29 -34.15 -20.18
C LEU A 805 9.05 -34.01 -18.68
N LEU A 806 7.96 -33.34 -18.29
CA LEU A 806 7.60 -33.22 -16.86
C LEU A 806 7.34 -34.58 -16.22
N LEU A 807 6.70 -35.53 -16.92
CA LEU A 807 6.52 -36.88 -16.41
C LEU A 807 7.85 -37.62 -16.25
N ARG A 808 8.77 -37.49 -17.20
CA ARG A 808 10.11 -38.06 -17.07
C ARG A 808 10.86 -37.48 -15.89
N ASP A 809 10.88 -36.15 -15.77
CA ASP A 809 11.64 -35.44 -14.74
C ASP A 809 11.11 -35.74 -13.33
N MET A 810 9.81 -36.05 -13.19
CA MET A 810 9.22 -36.55 -11.94
C MET A 810 9.67 -37.96 -11.52
N LEU A 811 10.17 -38.77 -12.46
CA LEU A 811 10.56 -40.17 -12.22
C LEU A 811 12.06 -40.35 -11.99
N GLN A 812 12.84 -39.28 -12.18
CA GLN A 812 14.28 -39.22 -11.91
C GLN A 812 14.50 -38.59 -10.53
#